data_AF-A0AAV1GBJ9-F1
#
_entry.id   AF-A0AAV1GBJ9-F1
#
_cell.length_a   1.000
_cell.length_b   1.000
_cell.length_c   1.000
_cell.angle_alpha   90.00
_cell.angle_beta   90.00
_cell.angle_gamma   90.00
#
_symmetry.space_group_name_H-M   'P 1'
#
loop_
_entity.id
_entity.type
_entity.pdbx_description
1 polymer ?
#
loop_
_entity_poly.entity_id
_entity_poly.type
_entity_poly.pdbx_seq_one_letter_code
_entity_poly.pdbx_strand_id
1 'polypeptide(L)'
;MRKVSHKSFKCRLTQWNNFDFSLVISVTGSWSGRCETPEGKCDFVCDCSDCSDEQDCGYRGKTFECDFEDAGMCGWTDQSINQAYSWEHRQRGITLPDSGPSSDYTTGTASGWFMGVTAVKSDSLSTAVLISPEMKQSSPTCRLLLRYFLWDSGHTDLGSTPLWASILRQDATEAIVWRPEASSTRGWREATIFLGRIPTSFQIRLNSKRAEGGRGDVAIDQLQFLDCALPLPHKGEGCSPGMFECMNEGCVEQRQVCDGSDDCGDGSDEVKCERYRRCDFEDSLCVWHLASLSPLKWKRMNQENISMTDPLKGPGRDHSTNSAKGHFLYVTVPDGGLTTDWAAFQSRPLHPTNSSHPCRMVMYTHQFGPRSGGLTVLVADKKIYPAWERGGALGDVWVKGEVEIVSNYTFEILIMAAIRDFSYGGIAIDSIVLSPECRVSENKTWVNEFPKPPQNPCAEPDMMCDFNPDCEGALDESKCGDFTYPEGSSGWTDSSIGSQGWVLHKNWTSKVDHLYVAEAPGQQQTEAQTRTPLLGPSGPACTLSFEFSLTGTPDHIGELSVRVIDSLLGVQPKLWEFSGKTGAGEEAWKHVEVAVGLRKHRFQLALEARAEKLSLIKVKNILFVSCHADYIPSSPTALSCNFEDGLCGWFQDNGDNFDWTLLRQSDHTIGTGSSLAVDMWSPSLRGMFGRLVSLTQSAGPTEYCLSFFYKLYGPNTGALNVKVLDKNGYEEILWTRSGAHGNVWHEAHCPVPHQLTNFQLMFEAVRSGFDGRVAIDDVAFVSGPCAIPRMCSFEGQQCGYSSSGKIKWLHRSGHTTTVTGPKTDHTLETENGFYMMANTGKEFLPSGDKTVLTSPVRQGIARTECVHFWYQMGGENSGYLTLYMKPVEGERVKIFSDSLNQGSVWRHGNGNISSTLVDWQLEFEVVGAGGKNTYIAVDDIFISAHPCQDRGSKCSLEKGMCSWSNTQSAAMDSLDWELTSSEAEEHYMVPLEDHTLGTEKGQFLFLSSSTRTQDNLKAHLLSPHLPPTKGTCLRVWVYKPFSSNSKLRVWRLSGGNLNQLLAVDELGEPWRRFDVDITSTEEYQIVIEGIKGSSGVIALDDIEYTIGIDCAKKVTDPLTTPSKGDNAGGIAASVIVVLLLIATLIALLIYYLRTKQSTKAEGASRASPRSAGFSNESYEADVTRDHVTVPPAQNHPMAAGFNDVTVSDDTYENFREMEVA
;
A
#
# COMPACT_ATOMS: atom_id res chain seq x y z
N MET A 1 33.84 -46.10 -34.29
CA MET A 1 35.24 -46.52 -34.56
C MET A 1 36.18 -45.64 -33.73
N ARG A 2 37.09 -46.27 -32.96
CA ARG A 2 38.33 -45.77 -32.27
C ARG A 2 38.29 -44.35 -31.63
N LYS A 3 38.16 -44.17 -30.30
CA LYS A 3 39.16 -44.32 -29.18
C LYS A 3 40.51 -43.62 -29.45
N VAL A 4 41.01 -42.76 -28.55
CA VAL A 4 41.96 -43.02 -27.43
C VAL A 4 42.01 -41.74 -26.54
N SER A 5 41.67 -41.71 -25.23
CA SER A 5 42.42 -42.11 -23.99
C SER A 5 43.59 -41.18 -23.60
N HIS A 6 43.97 -40.88 -22.34
CA HIS A 6 43.48 -40.94 -20.94
C HIS A 6 44.70 -40.55 -20.04
N LYS A 7 44.48 -39.99 -18.83
CA LYS A 7 45.34 -39.96 -17.60
C LYS A 7 46.59 -39.03 -17.59
N SER A 8 46.76 -38.07 -16.67
CA SER A 8 46.89 -38.07 -15.17
C SER A 8 48.31 -38.40 -14.67
N PHE A 9 48.99 -37.45 -13.98
CA PHE A 9 49.65 -37.58 -12.65
C PHE A 9 50.71 -36.48 -12.34
N LYS A 10 50.50 -35.80 -11.19
CA LYS A 10 51.42 -35.33 -10.11
C LYS A 10 52.96 -35.24 -10.27
N CYS A 11 53.50 -34.17 -9.67
CA CYS A 11 54.63 -34.06 -8.70
C CYS A 11 55.79 -33.08 -9.02
N ARG A 12 55.86 -32.02 -8.18
CA ARG A 12 57.02 -31.44 -7.44
C ARG A 12 58.34 -31.04 -8.14
N LEU A 13 58.68 -29.76 -7.88
CA LEU A 13 59.98 -29.19 -7.44
C LEU A 13 61.21 -29.35 -8.36
N THR A 14 61.75 -28.24 -8.90
CA THR A 14 62.95 -27.53 -8.37
C THR A 14 63.36 -26.34 -9.26
N GLN A 15 63.89 -25.30 -8.61
CA GLN A 15 64.62 -24.15 -9.16
C GLN A 15 65.77 -24.55 -10.11
N TRP A 16 66.18 -23.65 -11.01
CA TRP A 16 67.55 -23.05 -11.04
C TRP A 16 67.72 -22.05 -12.21
N ASN A 17 67.97 -20.79 -11.83
CA ASN A 17 68.89 -19.78 -12.34
C ASN A 17 69.15 -19.54 -13.85
N ASN A 18 68.88 -18.27 -14.20
CA ASN A 18 69.74 -17.29 -14.88
C ASN A 18 70.40 -17.66 -16.22
N PHE A 19 69.97 -16.95 -17.27
CA PHE A 19 70.88 -16.40 -18.26
C PHE A 19 70.62 -14.91 -18.47
N ASP A 20 71.73 -14.22 -18.69
CA ASP A 20 71.98 -12.79 -18.54
C ASP A 20 71.22 -11.85 -19.46
N PHE A 21 71.12 -10.64 -18.92
CA PHE A 21 70.73 -9.36 -19.50
C PHE A 21 71.37 -9.06 -20.87
N SER A 22 70.54 -8.61 -21.82
CA SER A 22 70.84 -7.35 -22.50
C SER A 22 69.57 -6.56 -22.83
N LEU A 23 69.70 -5.28 -22.54
CA LEU A 23 68.72 -4.22 -22.44
C LEU A 23 67.97 -3.95 -23.76
N VAL A 24 66.65 -4.15 -23.78
CA VAL A 24 65.73 -3.43 -24.67
C VAL A 24 64.70 -2.74 -23.78
N ILE A 25 64.87 -1.44 -23.59
CA ILE A 25 63.86 -0.57 -23.01
C ILE A 25 62.70 -0.54 -24.01
N SER A 26 61.61 -1.23 -23.66
CA SER A 26 60.29 -0.99 -24.25
C SER A 26 59.34 -0.63 -23.11
N VAL A 27 58.83 0.59 -23.19
CA VAL A 27 57.91 1.19 -22.25
C VAL A 27 56.56 0.47 -22.36
N THR A 28 56.27 -0.41 -21.41
CA THR A 28 54.89 -0.81 -21.11
C THR A 28 54.38 0.14 -20.03
N GLY A 29 53.70 1.21 -20.43
CA GLY A 29 52.98 2.09 -19.52
C GLY A 29 51.82 1.31 -18.89
N SER A 30 51.85 1.23 -17.56
CA SER A 30 50.78 0.65 -16.75
C SER A 30 49.51 1.50 -16.86
N TRP A 31 48.43 0.96 -17.39
CA TRP A 31 47.07 1.52 -17.27
C TRP A 31 46.47 1.16 -15.89
N SER A 32 47.18 1.50 -14.82
CA SER A 32 46.75 1.26 -13.43
C SER A 32 46.84 2.50 -12.54
N GLY A 33 47.02 3.68 -13.14
CA GLY A 33 47.37 4.91 -12.42
C GLY A 33 46.28 5.98 -12.31
N ARG A 34 45.09 5.81 -12.91
CA ARG A 34 44.02 6.82 -12.89
C ARG A 34 42.87 6.55 -11.92
N CYS A 35 42.62 5.29 -11.60
CA CYS A 35 41.43 4.82 -10.87
C CYS A 35 41.22 5.50 -9.50
N GLU A 36 42.27 5.62 -8.68
CA GLU A 36 42.17 6.11 -7.30
C GLU A 36 42.96 7.41 -7.09
N THR A 37 43.05 8.25 -8.13
CA THR A 37 43.63 9.58 -7.91
C THR A 37 42.72 10.39 -6.99
N PRO A 38 43.26 11.26 -6.11
CA PRO A 38 42.42 12.09 -5.25
C PRO A 38 41.44 12.99 -6.00
N GLU A 39 41.61 13.16 -7.31
CA GLU A 39 40.79 13.99 -8.20
C GLU A 39 39.56 13.22 -8.71
N GLY A 40 39.73 11.96 -9.13
CA GLY A 40 38.64 11.08 -9.61
C GLY A 40 38.04 10.20 -8.51
N LYS A 41 37.82 10.74 -7.30
CA LYS A 41 37.15 10.02 -6.21
C LYS A 41 35.99 10.86 -5.69
N CYS A 42 34.79 10.30 -5.65
CA CYS A 42 33.56 10.99 -5.26
C CYS A 42 33.26 12.21 -6.15
N ASP A 43 33.39 12.02 -7.47
CA ASP A 43 33.17 13.05 -8.50
C ASP A 43 31.97 12.76 -9.41
N PHE A 44 31.16 11.75 -9.06
CA PHE A 44 29.98 11.29 -9.79
C PHE A 44 30.31 10.63 -11.14
N VAL A 45 31.55 10.20 -11.36
CA VAL A 45 31.99 9.51 -12.58
C VAL A 45 32.68 8.20 -12.20
N CYS A 46 32.30 7.10 -12.86
CA CYS A 46 33.04 5.85 -12.73
C CYS A 46 34.30 5.86 -13.59
N ASP A 47 35.42 6.30 -13.03
CA ASP A 47 36.75 6.20 -13.64
C ASP A 47 37.31 4.78 -13.52
N CYS A 48 36.93 4.05 -12.48
CA CYS A 48 37.30 2.66 -12.27
C CYS A 48 36.41 1.67 -13.04
N SER A 49 37.00 0.55 -13.49
CA SER A 49 36.25 -0.52 -14.17
C SER A 49 35.17 -1.16 -13.30
N ASP A 50 35.34 -1.11 -11.98
CA ASP A 50 34.41 -1.60 -10.96
C ASP A 50 33.70 -0.47 -10.19
N CYS A 51 33.91 0.80 -10.55
CA CYS A 51 33.41 1.98 -9.85
C CYS A 51 33.79 2.04 -8.35
N SER A 52 34.96 1.52 -7.98
CA SER A 52 35.44 1.54 -6.59
C SER A 52 35.81 2.94 -6.06
N ASP A 53 36.11 3.86 -6.97
CA ASP A 53 36.25 5.31 -6.77
C ASP A 53 34.97 5.98 -6.25
N GLU A 54 33.81 5.48 -6.67
CA GLU A 54 32.48 6.00 -6.30
C GLU A 54 31.82 5.15 -5.19
N GLN A 55 32.63 4.45 -4.40
CA GLN A 55 32.17 3.67 -3.24
C GLN A 55 32.29 4.50 -1.94
N ASP A 56 31.22 4.49 -1.13
CA ASP A 56 31.12 5.20 0.15
C ASP A 56 31.35 6.72 0.02
N CYS A 57 30.78 7.31 -1.03
CA CYS A 57 30.82 8.76 -1.32
C CYS A 57 29.55 9.50 -0.84
N GLY A 58 28.80 8.91 0.09
CA GLY A 58 27.42 9.28 0.41
C GLY A 58 26.40 8.55 -0.47
N TYR A 59 26.90 7.81 -1.46
CA TYR A 59 26.23 6.94 -2.43
C TYR A 59 27.19 5.81 -2.82
N ARG A 60 26.75 4.89 -3.69
CA ARG A 60 27.53 3.71 -4.06
C ARG A 60 27.46 3.38 -5.55
N GLY A 61 28.64 3.07 -6.11
CA GLY A 61 28.80 2.40 -7.40
C GLY A 61 28.10 3.12 -8.56
N LYS A 62 27.57 2.34 -9.51
CA LYS A 62 26.96 2.87 -10.75
C LYS A 62 25.58 3.48 -10.56
N THR A 63 24.90 3.18 -9.46
CA THR A 63 23.54 3.65 -9.21
C THR A 63 23.53 5.04 -8.59
N PHE A 64 24.65 5.47 -7.98
CA PHE A 64 24.72 6.73 -7.22
C PHE A 64 23.61 6.84 -6.16
N GLU A 65 23.30 5.69 -5.55
CA GLU A 65 22.24 5.53 -4.55
C GLU A 65 22.82 5.16 -3.18
N CYS A 66 22.12 5.58 -2.12
CA CYS A 66 22.33 5.11 -0.76
C CYS A 66 20.99 4.74 -0.12
N ASP A 67 20.76 3.45 0.07
CA ASP A 67 19.57 2.85 0.68
C ASP A 67 19.76 2.49 2.16
N PHE A 68 20.93 2.76 2.73
CA PHE A 68 21.30 2.41 4.11
C PHE A 68 21.21 0.92 4.49
N GLU A 69 20.98 0.00 3.57
CA GLU A 69 20.88 -1.44 3.88
C GLU A 69 22.22 -2.04 4.31
N ASP A 70 23.31 -1.46 3.83
CA ASP A 70 24.67 -1.86 4.18
C ASP A 70 25.17 -1.24 5.49
N ALA A 71 25.90 -2.04 6.28
CA ALA A 71 26.49 -1.61 7.56
C ALA A 71 27.43 -0.38 7.47
N GLY A 72 27.92 -0.07 6.26
CA GLY A 72 28.77 1.10 6.01
C GLY A 72 28.01 2.42 5.84
N MET A 73 26.67 2.41 5.80
CA MET A 73 25.81 3.60 5.64
C MET A 73 26.26 4.55 4.51
N CYS A 74 26.86 4.00 3.44
CA CYS A 74 27.46 4.73 2.32
C CYS A 74 28.45 5.85 2.75
N GLY A 75 29.07 5.71 3.92
CA GLY A 75 30.00 6.70 4.49
C GLY A 75 29.35 7.86 5.25
N TRP A 76 28.03 7.89 5.40
CA TRP A 76 27.35 8.91 6.23
C TRP A 76 27.71 8.76 7.71
N THR A 77 27.88 9.88 8.40
CA THR A 77 28.28 9.92 9.82
C THR A 77 27.43 10.90 10.63
N ASP A 78 27.01 10.49 11.83
CA ASP A 78 26.37 11.40 12.79
C ASP A 78 27.43 12.28 13.47
N GLN A 79 27.23 13.60 13.46
CA GLN A 79 28.06 14.59 14.16
C GLN A 79 27.21 15.42 15.15
N SER A 80 26.21 14.79 15.74
CA SER A 80 25.32 15.45 16.69
C SER A 80 26.09 15.79 17.98
N ILE A 81 25.99 17.05 18.44
CA ILE A 81 26.82 17.58 19.55
C ILE A 81 26.47 16.90 20.89
N ASN A 82 25.21 16.54 21.09
CA ASN A 82 24.71 15.86 22.29
C ASN A 82 24.06 14.54 21.88
N GLN A 83 24.48 13.40 22.47
CA GLN A 83 23.86 12.08 22.25
C GLN A 83 22.38 11.99 22.72
N ALA A 84 21.81 13.09 23.24
CA ALA A 84 20.40 13.18 23.59
C ALA A 84 19.48 13.28 22.37
N TYR A 85 19.98 13.77 21.23
CA TYR A 85 19.26 13.85 19.96
C TYR A 85 20.25 13.65 18.81
N SER A 86 20.21 12.48 18.18
CA SER A 86 21.18 12.02 17.18
C SER A 86 20.53 11.12 16.14
N TRP A 87 21.19 10.96 15.00
CA TRP A 87 20.79 10.01 13.96
C TRP A 87 21.26 8.60 14.31
N GLU A 88 20.39 7.61 14.06
CA GLU A 88 20.66 6.20 14.29
C GLU A 88 20.21 5.37 13.09
N HIS A 89 20.97 4.32 12.80
CA HIS A 89 20.63 3.28 11.84
C HIS A 89 19.61 2.33 12.49
N ARG A 90 18.39 2.25 11.93
CA ARG A 90 17.25 1.58 12.58
C ARG A 90 16.47 0.67 11.65
N GLN A 91 15.87 -0.35 12.26
CA GLN A 91 14.80 -1.16 11.69
C GLN A 91 13.50 -0.89 12.46
N ARG A 92 12.35 -1.25 11.87
CA ARG A 92 11.03 -1.08 12.51
C ARG A 92 10.82 -2.02 13.72
N GLY A 93 11.36 -3.23 13.69
CA GLY A 93 11.16 -4.25 14.75
C GLY A 93 9.84 -5.03 14.64
N ILE A 94 9.49 -5.82 15.67
CA ILE A 94 8.37 -6.78 15.62
C ILE A 94 6.99 -6.15 15.92
N THR A 95 6.90 -5.18 16.82
CA THR A 95 5.64 -4.52 17.20
C THR A 95 5.36 -3.31 16.32
N LEU A 96 4.09 -3.09 15.96
CA LEU A 96 3.66 -1.85 15.32
C LEU A 96 4.06 -0.66 16.20
N PRO A 97 4.87 0.30 15.68
CA PRO A 97 5.30 1.40 16.50
C PRO A 97 4.15 2.42 16.68
N ASP A 98 4.02 2.95 17.89
CA ASP A 98 3.04 4.01 18.21
C ASP A 98 3.31 5.30 17.41
N SER A 99 4.57 5.50 16.97
CA SER A 99 5.02 6.60 16.11
C SER A 99 6.20 6.14 15.23
N GLY A 100 6.32 6.67 14.01
CA GLY A 100 7.46 6.44 13.12
C GLY A 100 7.11 5.66 11.84
N PRO A 101 8.10 5.42 10.95
CA PRO A 101 7.89 4.61 9.76
C PRO A 101 7.44 3.20 10.11
N SER A 102 6.37 2.73 9.46
CA SER A 102 5.84 1.38 9.66
C SER A 102 6.62 0.29 8.92
N SER A 103 7.40 0.69 7.92
CA SER A 103 8.30 -0.14 7.14
C SER A 103 9.46 0.72 6.67
N ASP A 104 10.55 0.06 6.32
CA ASP A 104 11.61 0.63 5.51
C ASP A 104 11.09 1.08 4.12
N TYR A 105 11.74 2.07 3.48
CA TYR A 105 11.33 2.52 2.14
C TYR A 105 11.98 1.69 1.04
N THR A 106 13.22 1.25 1.17
CA THR A 106 13.92 0.49 0.13
C THR A 106 13.29 -0.89 -0.08
N THR A 107 13.22 -1.69 0.98
CA THR A 107 12.75 -3.08 0.97
C THR A 107 11.23 -3.19 1.13
N GLY A 108 10.61 -2.16 1.72
CA GLY A 108 9.20 -2.19 2.09
C GLY A 108 8.88 -3.16 3.23
N THR A 109 9.85 -3.64 4.00
CA THR A 109 9.63 -4.62 5.08
C THR A 109 9.94 -4.03 6.46
N ALA A 110 9.74 -4.83 7.53
CA ALA A 110 10.20 -4.48 8.87
C ALA A 110 11.70 -4.70 9.11
N SER A 111 12.37 -5.44 8.21
CA SER A 111 13.78 -5.82 8.32
C SER A 111 14.74 -4.94 7.50
N GLY A 112 14.22 -4.10 6.61
CA GLY A 112 15.05 -3.07 5.96
C GLY A 112 15.51 -1.99 6.94
N TRP A 113 16.52 -1.25 6.53
CA TRP A 113 17.23 -0.28 7.34
C TRP A 113 17.09 1.14 6.82
N PHE A 114 16.76 2.06 7.72
CA PHE A 114 16.69 3.49 7.42
C PHE A 114 17.41 4.30 8.51
N MET A 115 17.66 5.58 8.24
CA MET A 115 18.21 6.51 9.23
C MET A 115 17.09 7.26 9.94
N GLY A 116 17.04 7.18 11.27
CA GLY A 116 16.02 7.84 12.10
C GLY A 116 16.63 8.59 13.28
N VAL A 117 16.00 9.69 13.70
CA VAL A 117 16.45 10.46 14.87
C VAL A 117 15.96 9.85 16.20
N THR A 118 16.72 10.02 17.28
CA THR A 118 16.29 9.66 18.65
C THR A 118 15.17 10.55 19.19
N ALA A 119 14.40 10.04 20.15
CA ALA A 119 13.35 10.82 20.81
C ALA A 119 13.96 11.88 21.75
N VAL A 120 13.45 13.12 21.66
CA VAL A 120 13.86 14.23 22.56
C VAL A 120 13.08 14.17 23.87
N LYS A 121 13.76 14.16 25.01
CA LYS A 121 13.18 14.15 26.37
C LYS A 121 13.38 15.46 27.15
N SER A 122 13.64 16.57 26.45
CA SER A 122 14.00 17.86 27.05
C SER A 122 13.32 19.03 26.33
N ASP A 123 12.66 19.92 27.07
CA ASP A 123 12.00 21.15 26.60
C ASP A 123 12.92 22.10 25.80
N SER A 124 14.24 21.90 25.84
CA SER A 124 15.21 22.67 25.05
C SER A 124 15.37 22.14 23.62
N LEU A 125 15.45 23.06 22.65
CA LEU A 125 15.76 22.74 21.25
C LEU A 125 17.10 22.02 21.14
N SER A 126 17.06 20.78 20.68
CA SER A 126 18.20 19.93 20.36
C SER A 126 18.34 19.79 18.85
N THR A 127 19.57 19.65 18.34
CA THR A 127 19.86 19.55 16.90
C THR A 127 20.70 18.32 16.61
N ALA A 128 20.21 17.48 15.70
CA ALA A 128 20.90 16.30 15.18
C ALA A 128 21.39 16.59 13.76
N VAL A 129 22.59 16.13 13.43
CA VAL A 129 23.23 16.40 12.14
C VAL A 129 23.86 15.13 11.59
N LEU A 130 23.38 14.69 10.42
CA LEU A 130 23.99 13.64 9.62
C LEU A 130 24.81 14.27 8.49
N ILE A 131 26.06 13.84 8.32
CA ILE A 131 27.01 14.44 7.38
C ILE A 131 27.51 13.40 6.38
N SER A 132 27.51 13.77 5.10
CA SER A 132 28.04 12.93 4.03
C SER A 132 29.58 12.90 4.02
N PRO A 133 30.18 11.91 3.35
CA PRO A 133 31.56 12.02 2.89
C PRO A 133 31.82 13.28 2.05
N GLU A 134 33.09 13.62 1.88
CA GLU A 134 33.52 14.74 1.06
C GLU A 134 33.38 14.40 -0.43
N MET A 135 32.51 15.14 -1.13
CA MET A 135 32.32 15.08 -2.59
C MET A 135 33.14 16.18 -3.26
N LYS A 136 33.50 16.01 -4.54
CA LYS A 136 34.44 16.91 -5.24
C LYS A 136 33.81 18.16 -5.81
N GLN A 137 32.92 18.00 -6.77
CA GLN A 137 32.22 19.10 -7.41
C GLN A 137 30.94 18.59 -8.05
N SER A 138 30.02 19.49 -8.33
CA SER A 138 28.74 19.16 -8.94
C SER A 138 28.44 20.07 -10.13
N SER A 139 27.66 19.55 -11.07
CA SER A 139 27.07 20.30 -12.19
C SER A 139 25.96 21.27 -11.73
N PRO A 140 25.55 22.24 -12.56
CA PRO A 140 24.38 23.09 -12.32
C PRO A 140 23.04 22.34 -12.21
N THR A 141 22.96 21.14 -12.80
CA THR A 141 21.75 20.28 -12.80
C THR A 141 21.71 19.29 -11.65
N CYS A 142 22.74 19.24 -10.80
CA CYS A 142 22.87 18.27 -9.75
C CYS A 142 21.69 18.34 -8.76
N ARG A 143 21.01 17.19 -8.61
CA ARG A 143 19.88 17.05 -7.70
C ARG A 143 20.00 15.76 -6.88
N LEU A 144 19.57 15.86 -5.63
CA LEU A 144 19.46 14.74 -4.70
C LEU A 144 17.98 14.43 -4.48
N LEU A 145 17.55 13.25 -4.86
CA LEU A 145 16.23 12.73 -4.53
C LEU A 145 16.29 12.08 -3.14
N LEU A 146 15.45 12.54 -2.22
CA LEU A 146 15.42 12.12 -0.82
C LEU A 146 14.07 11.51 -0.48
N ARG A 147 14.05 10.30 0.11
CA ARG A 147 12.86 9.80 0.80
C ARG A 147 12.91 10.17 2.27
N TYR A 148 11.84 10.75 2.77
CA TYR A 148 11.78 11.23 4.15
C TYR A 148 10.42 10.97 4.78
N PHE A 149 10.42 10.84 6.10
CA PHE A 149 9.25 10.65 6.93
C PHE A 149 9.22 11.73 8.00
N LEU A 150 8.11 12.47 8.11
CA LEU A 150 7.89 13.49 9.12
C LEU A 150 6.50 13.31 9.73
N TRP A 151 6.44 12.91 10.98
CA TRP A 151 5.18 12.77 11.72
C TRP A 151 5.28 13.45 13.09
N ASP A 152 4.20 14.09 13.54
CA ASP A 152 4.13 14.82 14.82
C ASP A 152 2.85 14.53 15.60
N SER A 153 2.34 13.29 15.50
CA SER A 153 1.10 12.84 16.16
C SER A 153 -0.16 13.70 15.87
N GLY A 154 -0.14 14.51 14.81
CA GLY A 154 -1.26 15.38 14.43
C GLY A 154 -1.34 16.70 15.20
N HIS A 155 -0.30 17.09 15.94
CA HIS A 155 -0.21 18.43 16.52
C HIS A 155 0.46 19.40 15.54
N THR A 156 -0.06 20.64 15.48
CA THR A 156 0.40 21.69 14.54
C THR A 156 1.70 22.37 14.96
N ASP A 157 2.33 21.93 16.05
CA ASP A 157 3.41 22.64 16.72
C ASP A 157 4.80 22.06 16.38
N LEU A 158 5.02 21.71 15.11
CA LEU A 158 6.31 21.23 14.59
C LEU A 158 7.50 22.19 14.86
N GLY A 159 7.29 23.36 15.45
CA GLY A 159 8.32 24.36 15.68
C GLY A 159 9.00 24.79 14.37
N SER A 160 10.07 25.58 14.46
CA SER A 160 10.84 25.99 13.29
C SER A 160 11.60 24.80 12.68
N THR A 161 11.16 24.34 11.50
CA THR A 161 11.82 23.39 10.57
C THR A 161 12.35 22.07 11.18
N PRO A 162 11.56 20.97 11.20
CA PRO A 162 11.96 19.70 11.80
C PRO A 162 13.06 18.95 11.04
N LEU A 163 13.24 19.22 9.74
CA LEU A 163 14.26 18.63 8.87
C LEU A 163 14.63 19.65 7.78
N TRP A 164 15.92 19.82 7.47
CA TRP A 164 16.38 20.61 6.32
C TRP A 164 17.76 20.14 5.87
N ALA A 165 18.13 20.45 4.62
CA ALA A 165 19.44 20.13 4.07
C ALA A 165 20.29 21.40 3.87
N SER A 166 21.58 21.30 4.19
CA SER A 166 22.59 22.32 3.93
C SER A 166 23.83 21.72 3.28
N ILE A 167 24.59 22.55 2.59
CA ILE A 167 25.91 22.22 2.06
C ILE A 167 26.99 22.95 2.86
N LEU A 168 28.09 22.25 3.13
CA LEU A 168 29.29 22.81 3.78
C LEU A 168 30.46 22.71 2.80
N ARG A 169 31.00 23.86 2.39
CA ARG A 169 32.21 23.92 1.54
C ARG A 169 33.48 23.99 2.39
N GLN A 170 34.63 23.67 1.79
CA GLN A 170 35.95 23.73 2.47
C GLN A 170 36.30 25.13 3.04
N ASP A 171 35.68 26.21 2.54
CA ASP A 171 35.83 27.58 3.08
C ASP A 171 34.99 27.85 4.35
N ALA A 172 34.34 26.81 4.90
CA ALA A 172 33.45 26.82 6.05
C ALA A 172 32.18 27.69 5.89
N THR A 173 31.74 27.95 4.65
CA THR A 173 30.43 28.57 4.40
C THR A 173 29.35 27.49 4.33
N GLU A 174 28.38 27.58 5.26
CA GLU A 174 27.19 26.73 5.26
C GLU A 174 26.05 27.43 4.53
N ALA A 175 25.46 26.77 3.54
CA ALA A 175 24.35 27.29 2.75
C ALA A 175 23.15 26.33 2.79
N ILE A 176 21.94 26.86 2.98
CA ILE A 176 20.72 26.04 3.03
C ILE A 176 20.28 25.73 1.60
N VAL A 177 20.10 24.45 1.30
CA VAL A 177 19.74 23.98 -0.04
C VAL A 177 18.30 23.51 -0.18
N TRP A 178 17.69 23.03 0.90
CA TRP A 178 16.32 22.54 0.87
C TRP A 178 15.64 22.57 2.24
N ARG A 179 14.33 22.81 2.20
CA ARG A 179 13.40 22.79 3.34
C ARG A 179 12.09 22.13 2.90
N PRO A 180 11.45 21.28 3.73
CA PRO A 180 10.19 20.62 3.37
C PRO A 180 9.06 21.66 3.25
N GLU A 181 8.25 21.56 2.20
CA GLU A 181 7.14 22.49 1.94
C GLU A 181 5.90 22.21 2.78
N ALA A 182 5.76 21.01 3.34
CA ALA A 182 4.52 20.53 3.93
C ALA A 182 4.67 20.00 5.36
N SER A 183 3.54 19.98 6.08
CA SER A 183 3.44 19.58 7.48
C SER A 183 3.43 18.06 7.70
N SER A 184 3.46 17.66 8.97
CA SER A 184 3.44 16.27 9.47
C SER A 184 2.44 15.35 8.75
N THR A 185 2.92 14.27 8.11
CA THR A 185 2.12 13.22 7.46
C THR A 185 2.60 11.83 7.90
N ARG A 186 1.68 10.90 8.18
CA ARG A 186 2.02 9.55 8.65
C ARG A 186 2.35 8.60 7.48
N GLY A 187 3.38 8.94 6.71
CA GLY A 187 3.81 8.18 5.52
C GLY A 187 5.14 8.67 4.95
N TRP A 188 5.78 7.84 4.13
CA TRP A 188 7.00 8.20 3.40
C TRP A 188 6.70 9.20 2.29
N ARG A 189 7.61 10.14 2.10
CA ARG A 189 7.53 11.21 1.10
C ARG A 189 8.79 11.28 0.28
N GLU A 190 8.66 11.94 -0.86
CA GLU A 190 9.76 12.24 -1.76
C GLU A 190 9.99 13.75 -1.82
N ALA A 191 11.25 14.16 -1.87
CA ALA A 191 11.66 15.52 -2.17
C ALA A 191 12.85 15.52 -3.13
N THR A 192 12.86 16.50 -4.03
CA THR A 192 14.02 16.79 -4.88
C THR A 192 14.78 18.00 -4.31
N ILE A 193 16.04 17.78 -3.96
CA ILE A 193 16.96 18.79 -3.43
C ILE A 193 17.87 19.23 -4.56
N PHE A 194 17.73 20.48 -5.01
CA PHE A 194 18.58 21.04 -6.07
C PHE A 194 19.88 21.56 -5.44
N LEU A 195 20.99 20.86 -5.66
CA LEU A 195 22.30 21.25 -5.11
C LEU A 195 22.93 22.35 -5.97
N GLY A 196 22.72 22.29 -7.29
CA GLY A 196 23.28 23.23 -8.24
C GLY A 196 24.80 23.12 -8.35
N ARG A 197 25.40 24.11 -9.02
CA ARG A 197 26.85 24.15 -9.30
C ARG A 197 27.64 24.36 -8.01
N ILE A 198 28.55 23.43 -7.68
CA ILE A 198 29.49 23.58 -6.56
C ILE A 198 30.91 23.33 -7.09
N PRO A 199 31.76 24.38 -7.21
CA PRO A 199 33.08 24.31 -7.85
C PRO A 199 34.21 23.73 -6.98
N THR A 200 33.94 23.45 -5.71
CA THR A 200 34.93 23.00 -4.74
C THR A 200 34.39 21.83 -3.93
N SER A 201 35.26 21.08 -3.25
CA SER A 201 34.81 20.01 -2.39
C SER A 201 33.78 20.46 -1.36
N PHE A 202 32.78 19.61 -1.13
CA PHE A 202 31.65 19.90 -0.26
C PHE A 202 31.13 18.66 0.46
N GLN A 203 30.38 18.89 1.53
CA GLN A 203 29.62 17.87 2.25
C GLN A 203 28.16 18.30 2.33
N ILE A 204 27.25 17.33 2.31
CA ILE A 204 25.83 17.54 2.56
C ILE A 204 25.57 17.26 4.03
N ARG A 205 24.79 18.12 4.67
CA ARG A 205 24.33 17.99 6.05
C ARG A 205 22.82 17.90 6.07
N LEU A 206 22.30 16.81 6.63
CA LEU A 206 20.89 16.65 6.93
C LEU A 206 20.67 16.97 8.40
N ASN A 207 20.00 18.09 8.63
CA ASN A 207 19.83 18.66 9.95
C ASN A 207 18.40 18.43 10.42
N SER A 208 18.25 18.05 11.68
CA SER A 208 16.95 18.00 12.34
C SER A 208 17.02 18.76 13.64
N LYS A 209 15.98 19.55 13.97
CA LYS A 209 15.91 20.31 15.21
C LYS A 209 14.55 20.18 15.86
N ARG A 210 14.52 19.75 17.12
CA ARG A 210 13.30 19.49 17.90
C ARG A 210 13.48 19.84 19.38
N ALA A 211 12.40 20.25 20.03
CA ALA A 211 12.28 20.37 21.49
C ALA A 211 11.35 19.26 22.04
N GLU A 212 11.24 19.09 23.36
CA GLU A 212 10.24 18.19 23.97
C GLU A 212 8.83 18.66 23.60
N GLY A 213 8.17 17.83 22.80
CA GLY A 213 6.86 18.00 22.21
C GLY A 213 6.51 16.67 21.56
N GLY A 214 5.27 16.20 21.76
CA GLY A 214 4.91 14.77 21.71
C GLY A 214 5.24 13.99 20.44
N ARG A 215 5.57 12.70 20.63
CA ARG A 215 5.44 11.55 19.70
C ARG A 215 5.55 11.86 18.20
N GLY A 216 6.67 12.42 17.77
CA GLY A 216 6.96 12.64 16.36
C GLY A 216 8.33 12.13 15.93
N ASP A 217 8.41 11.63 14.70
CA ASP A 217 9.56 10.93 14.15
C ASP A 217 10.04 11.59 12.86
N VAL A 218 11.36 11.69 12.75
CA VAL A 218 12.06 12.08 11.53
C VAL A 218 12.89 10.90 11.06
N ALA A 219 12.65 10.46 9.84
CA ALA A 219 13.46 9.43 9.20
C ALA A 219 13.75 9.78 7.76
N ILE A 220 14.84 9.24 7.23
CA ILE A 220 15.25 9.36 5.83
C ILE A 220 15.68 8.00 5.32
N ASP A 221 15.50 7.80 4.03
CA ASP A 221 15.93 6.60 3.32
C ASP A 221 16.16 6.91 1.83
N GLN A 222 16.77 5.97 1.10
CA GLN A 222 17.00 5.96 -0.35
C GLN A 222 17.35 7.33 -0.95
N LEU A 223 18.61 7.75 -0.76
CA LEU A 223 19.19 8.94 -1.35
C LEU A 223 19.69 8.61 -2.75
N GLN A 224 19.23 9.34 -3.76
CA GLN A 224 19.66 9.13 -5.15
C GLN A 224 20.19 10.43 -5.74
N PHE A 225 21.43 10.41 -6.22
CA PHE A 225 22.06 11.55 -6.88
C PHE A 225 21.83 11.46 -8.39
N LEU A 226 21.24 12.50 -8.96
CA LEU A 226 20.91 12.57 -10.38
C LEU A 226 21.56 13.80 -11.00
N ASP A 227 22.02 13.63 -12.24
CA ASP A 227 22.51 14.71 -13.10
C ASP A 227 23.65 15.53 -12.48
N CYS A 228 24.47 14.95 -11.59
CA CYS A 228 25.52 15.64 -10.83
C CYS A 228 26.90 15.69 -11.50
N ALA A 229 27.17 14.76 -12.42
CA ALA A 229 28.42 14.71 -13.16
C ALA A 229 28.56 15.90 -14.12
N LEU A 230 29.79 16.39 -14.29
CA LEU A 230 30.12 17.42 -15.26
C LEU A 230 30.21 16.86 -16.69
N PRO A 231 30.10 17.71 -17.74
CA PRO A 231 30.28 17.27 -19.12
C PRO A 231 31.63 16.55 -19.31
N LEU A 232 31.56 15.28 -19.74
CA LEU A 232 32.75 14.45 -19.92
C LEU A 232 33.48 14.78 -21.23
N PRO A 233 34.83 14.66 -21.25
CA PRO A 233 35.63 14.89 -22.45
C PRO A 233 35.30 13.87 -23.55
N HIS A 234 35.01 14.37 -24.76
CA HIS A 234 34.70 13.53 -25.92
C HIS A 234 35.95 12.78 -26.43
N LYS A 235 35.86 11.46 -26.64
CA LYS A 235 36.99 10.59 -27.10
C LYS A 235 37.38 10.81 -28.57
N GLY A 236 37.74 12.03 -28.97
CA GLY A 236 38.40 12.33 -30.25
C GLY A 236 37.51 12.63 -31.47
N GLU A 237 36.19 12.74 -31.31
CA GLU A 237 35.28 13.38 -32.26
C GLU A 237 34.78 14.67 -31.61
N GLY A 238 34.95 15.83 -32.26
CA GLY A 238 34.54 17.13 -31.71
C GLY A 238 33.02 17.21 -31.44
N CYS A 239 32.60 18.26 -30.72
CA CYS A 239 31.19 18.43 -30.36
C CYS A 239 30.25 18.42 -31.58
N SER A 240 29.02 17.92 -31.37
CA SER A 240 27.98 17.92 -32.42
C SER A 240 27.72 19.33 -32.96
N PRO A 241 27.33 19.49 -34.24
CA PRO A 241 27.07 20.81 -34.83
C PRO A 241 26.04 21.60 -34.01
N GLY A 242 26.42 22.79 -33.53
CA GLY A 242 25.56 23.66 -32.71
C GLY A 242 25.83 23.61 -31.20
N MET A 243 26.78 22.78 -30.75
CA MET A 243 27.27 22.75 -29.37
C MET A 243 28.55 23.59 -29.21
N PHE A 244 28.78 24.09 -28.00
CA PHE A 244 30.01 24.78 -27.59
C PHE A 244 30.98 23.80 -26.93
N GLU A 245 32.25 23.87 -27.32
CA GLU A 245 33.34 23.04 -26.79
C GLU A 245 34.01 23.76 -25.61
N CYS A 246 33.94 23.13 -24.44
CA CYS A 246 34.52 23.61 -23.19
C CYS A 246 36.06 23.42 -23.18
N MET A 247 36.78 24.11 -22.28
CA MET A 247 38.24 23.92 -22.18
C MET A 247 38.63 22.55 -21.62
N ASN A 248 37.75 21.91 -20.87
CA ASN A 248 37.86 20.53 -20.40
C ASN A 248 37.44 19.48 -21.45
N GLU A 249 37.26 19.87 -22.72
CA GLU A 249 36.85 19.02 -23.85
C GLU A 249 35.42 18.44 -23.72
N GLY A 250 34.64 18.94 -22.76
CA GLY A 250 33.20 18.70 -22.67
C GLY A 250 32.39 19.53 -23.67
N CYS A 251 31.10 19.21 -23.82
CA CYS A 251 30.20 19.92 -24.73
C CYS A 251 28.96 20.43 -24.00
N VAL A 252 28.65 21.71 -24.17
CA VAL A 252 27.43 22.35 -23.66
C VAL A 252 26.64 22.98 -24.82
N GLU A 253 25.36 23.25 -24.62
CA GLU A 253 24.50 23.83 -25.65
C GLU A 253 24.79 25.32 -25.86
N GLN A 254 24.56 25.83 -27.07
CA GLN A 254 24.81 27.25 -27.36
C GLN A 254 23.99 28.22 -26.48
N ARG A 255 22.86 27.77 -25.92
CA ARG A 255 21.99 28.54 -25.01
C ARG A 255 22.48 28.56 -23.54
N GLN A 256 23.46 27.73 -23.21
CA GLN A 256 24.17 27.71 -21.92
C GLN A 256 25.37 28.66 -21.94
N VAL A 257 25.84 29.09 -23.11
CA VAL A 257 26.96 30.03 -23.23
C VAL A 257 26.53 31.45 -22.84
N CYS A 258 27.23 32.06 -21.88
CA CYS A 258 26.98 33.41 -21.40
C CYS A 258 25.58 33.59 -20.79
N ASP A 259 25.08 32.57 -20.09
CA ASP A 259 23.78 32.60 -19.43
C ASP A 259 23.87 32.88 -17.92
N GLY A 260 25.08 32.93 -17.37
CA GLY A 260 25.34 33.20 -15.95
C GLY A 260 25.52 31.95 -15.09
N SER A 261 25.55 30.75 -15.68
CA SER A 261 25.84 29.47 -15.02
C SER A 261 27.13 28.84 -15.58
N ASP A 262 27.90 28.14 -14.75
CA ASP A 262 29.08 27.39 -15.19
C ASP A 262 28.67 25.95 -15.55
N ASP A 263 28.18 25.76 -16.78
CA ASP A 263 27.74 24.46 -17.31
C ASP A 263 28.93 23.58 -17.72
N CYS A 264 30.03 24.18 -18.15
CA CYS A 264 31.25 23.44 -18.49
C CYS A 264 31.93 22.83 -17.27
N GLY A 265 31.79 23.43 -16.08
CA GLY A 265 32.49 23.07 -14.85
C GLY A 265 33.89 23.71 -14.72
N ASP A 266 34.39 24.32 -15.78
CA ASP A 266 35.66 25.06 -15.85
C ASP A 266 35.46 26.57 -16.12
N GLY A 267 34.20 27.02 -16.23
CA GLY A 267 33.77 28.38 -16.51
C GLY A 267 34.03 28.86 -17.94
N SER A 268 34.45 28.01 -18.87
CA SER A 268 34.87 28.43 -20.21
C SER A 268 33.75 28.98 -21.10
N ASP A 269 32.52 28.57 -20.85
CA ASP A 269 31.25 29.10 -21.36
C ASP A 269 30.95 30.54 -20.89
N GLU A 270 31.47 30.93 -19.73
CA GLU A 270 31.23 32.24 -19.11
C GLU A 270 32.36 33.27 -19.28
N VAL A 271 33.47 32.90 -19.92
CA VAL A 271 34.66 33.77 -20.06
C VAL A 271 34.53 34.76 -21.22
N LYS A 272 33.96 34.36 -22.38
CA LYS A 272 33.92 35.19 -23.61
C LYS A 272 32.65 36.02 -23.76
N CYS A 273 32.18 36.61 -22.67
CA CYS A 273 30.87 37.25 -22.58
C CYS A 273 30.88 38.80 -22.56
N GLU A 274 31.96 39.45 -23.00
CA GLU A 274 32.15 40.92 -22.91
C GLU A 274 31.04 41.76 -23.55
N ARG A 275 30.32 41.21 -24.53
CA ARG A 275 29.20 41.89 -25.21
C ARG A 275 27.87 41.76 -24.46
N TYR A 276 27.77 40.79 -23.55
CA TYR A 276 26.61 40.60 -22.69
C TYR A 276 26.72 41.51 -21.47
N ARG A 277 25.57 42.01 -20.98
CA ARG A 277 25.53 42.77 -19.74
C ARG A 277 25.01 41.87 -18.64
N ARG A 278 25.93 41.37 -17.82
CA ARG A 278 25.64 40.51 -16.67
C ARG A 278 25.49 41.35 -15.39
N CYS A 279 24.56 40.95 -14.54
CA CYS A 279 24.34 41.53 -13.22
C CYS A 279 24.04 40.42 -12.21
N ASP A 280 25.07 40.01 -11.49
CA ASP A 280 25.07 39.03 -10.39
C ASP A 280 24.79 39.67 -9.02
N PHE A 281 24.60 40.99 -8.97
CA PHE A 281 24.38 41.77 -7.75
C PHE A 281 25.49 41.69 -6.68
N GLU A 282 26.67 41.12 -6.98
CA GLU A 282 27.71 40.95 -5.96
C GLU A 282 28.38 42.27 -5.58
N ASP A 283 28.65 43.14 -6.55
CA ASP A 283 29.32 44.43 -6.29
C ASP A 283 28.37 45.64 -6.37
N SER A 284 27.30 45.57 -7.17
CA SER A 284 26.44 46.73 -7.45
C SER A 284 25.03 46.36 -7.97
N LEU A 285 24.19 47.37 -8.18
CA LEU A 285 22.87 47.24 -8.82
C LEU A 285 22.92 47.30 -10.36
N CYS A 286 24.10 47.42 -10.94
CA CYS A 286 24.32 47.49 -12.40
C CYS A 286 23.48 48.60 -13.08
N VAL A 287 22.62 48.23 -14.04
CA VAL A 287 21.72 49.14 -14.78
C VAL A 287 20.32 49.27 -14.15
N TRP A 288 20.08 48.62 -13.01
CA TRP A 288 18.75 48.51 -12.42
C TRP A 288 18.48 49.62 -11.40
N HIS A 289 17.28 50.19 -11.48
CA HIS A 289 16.81 51.25 -10.60
C HIS A 289 15.70 50.71 -9.70
N LEU A 290 15.99 50.56 -8.40
CA LEU A 290 15.07 50.02 -7.38
C LEU A 290 14.00 51.03 -6.91
N ALA A 291 13.75 52.10 -7.66
CA ALA A 291 12.70 53.07 -7.34
C ALA A 291 11.33 52.46 -7.67
N SER A 292 10.70 51.82 -6.68
CA SER A 292 9.36 51.24 -6.83
C SER A 292 8.28 52.33 -6.83
N LEU A 293 7.25 52.13 -7.67
CA LEU A 293 6.00 52.92 -7.65
C LEU A 293 5.06 52.51 -6.50
N SER A 294 5.38 51.42 -5.79
CA SER A 294 4.62 50.94 -4.62
C SER A 294 5.37 51.17 -3.29
N PRO A 295 4.68 51.10 -2.14
CA PRO A 295 5.29 51.17 -0.81
C PRO A 295 6.28 50.02 -0.53
N LEU A 296 6.05 48.83 -1.11
CA LEU A 296 6.97 47.70 -1.05
C LEU A 296 8.18 47.91 -1.98
N LYS A 297 9.35 47.46 -1.53
CA LYS A 297 10.63 47.70 -2.23
C LYS A 297 11.44 46.42 -2.34
N TRP A 298 12.08 46.27 -3.49
CA TRP A 298 13.19 45.36 -3.69
C TRP A 298 14.44 45.86 -2.96
N LYS A 299 15.16 44.95 -2.30
CA LYS A 299 16.42 45.25 -1.63
C LYS A 299 17.45 44.20 -1.99
N ARG A 300 18.69 44.64 -2.20
CA ARG A 300 19.85 43.76 -2.29
C ARG A 300 20.14 43.17 -0.91
N MET A 301 20.09 41.85 -0.80
CA MET A 301 20.17 41.07 0.43
C MET A 301 21.02 39.82 0.20
N ASN A 302 21.40 39.16 1.29
CA ASN A 302 21.96 37.81 1.30
C ASN A 302 21.34 37.02 2.48
N GLN A 303 21.63 35.73 2.60
CA GLN A 303 21.02 34.90 3.64
C GLN A 303 21.45 35.35 5.06
N GLU A 304 22.69 35.80 5.24
CA GLU A 304 23.19 36.32 6.52
C GLU A 304 22.42 37.57 7.00
N ASN A 305 21.95 38.42 6.07
CA ASN A 305 21.19 39.64 6.36
C ASN A 305 19.69 39.40 6.58
N ILE A 306 19.10 38.35 5.98
CA ILE A 306 17.67 38.04 6.14
C ILE A 306 17.42 37.40 7.50
N SER A 307 17.99 36.21 7.74
CA SER A 307 18.05 35.55 9.05
C SER A 307 18.78 34.20 8.94
N MET A 308 19.85 34.01 9.72
CA MET A 308 20.46 32.69 9.91
C MET A 308 19.70 31.79 10.89
N THR A 309 18.79 32.37 11.70
CA THR A 309 18.06 31.63 12.75
C THR A 309 16.64 31.23 12.34
N ASP A 310 16.09 31.89 11.33
CA ASP A 310 14.78 31.60 10.76
C ASP A 310 14.94 31.22 9.28
N PRO A 311 15.15 29.92 9.01
CA PRO A 311 15.43 29.44 7.67
C PRO A 311 14.24 29.56 6.73
N LEU A 312 13.07 30.06 7.12
CA LEU A 312 11.89 30.13 6.24
C LEU A 312 11.67 31.50 5.58
N LYS A 313 12.53 32.49 5.87
CA LYS A 313 12.32 33.91 5.49
C LYS A 313 12.80 34.35 4.10
N GLY A 314 13.44 33.48 3.31
CA GLY A 314 13.94 33.81 1.97
C GLY A 314 14.86 32.74 1.38
N PRO A 315 15.54 33.00 0.24
CA PRO A 315 16.50 32.08 -0.36
C PRO A 315 17.67 31.80 0.59
N GLY A 316 18.03 30.53 0.76
CA GLY A 316 19.13 30.10 1.64
C GLY A 316 20.53 30.40 1.10
N ARG A 317 20.63 30.80 -0.17
CA ARG A 317 21.87 31.06 -0.93
C ARG A 317 21.55 31.88 -2.18
N ASP A 318 22.54 32.57 -2.71
CA ASP A 318 22.47 33.21 -4.03
C ASP A 318 22.59 32.19 -5.17
N HIS A 319 22.31 32.61 -6.40
CA HIS A 319 22.52 31.80 -7.58
C HIS A 319 23.99 31.86 -8.03
N SER A 320 24.56 33.06 -8.09
CA SER A 320 25.86 33.35 -8.73
C SER A 320 27.05 32.57 -8.14
N THR A 321 27.12 32.44 -6.81
CA THR A 321 28.22 31.78 -6.09
C THR A 321 27.78 30.56 -5.29
N ASN A 322 26.48 30.23 -5.31
CA ASN A 322 25.85 29.16 -4.55
C ASN A 322 26.24 29.21 -3.05
N SER A 323 26.22 30.40 -2.47
CA SER A 323 26.70 30.72 -1.12
C SER A 323 25.70 31.51 -0.29
N ALA A 324 25.75 31.36 1.04
CA ALA A 324 24.95 32.19 1.94
C ALA A 324 25.37 33.68 1.96
N LYS A 325 26.59 33.99 1.52
CA LYS A 325 27.17 35.34 1.52
C LYS A 325 26.90 36.12 0.22
N GLY A 326 26.62 35.42 -0.87
CA GLY A 326 26.32 36.04 -2.15
C GLY A 326 24.99 36.79 -2.11
N HIS A 327 24.82 37.75 -3.01
CA HIS A 327 23.78 38.75 -2.95
C HIS A 327 22.75 38.59 -4.05
N PHE A 328 21.50 38.86 -3.72
CA PHE A 328 20.38 38.83 -4.64
C PHE A 328 19.39 39.96 -4.33
N LEU A 329 18.47 40.25 -5.25
CA LEU A 329 17.36 41.16 -5.00
C LEU A 329 16.20 40.38 -4.37
N TYR A 330 15.68 40.88 -3.24
CA TYR A 330 14.58 40.26 -2.50
C TYR A 330 13.50 41.27 -2.14
N VAL A 331 12.23 40.83 -2.18
CA VAL A 331 11.08 41.65 -1.74
C VAL A 331 10.88 41.49 -0.24
N THR A 332 11.25 42.51 0.54
CA THR A 332 11.10 42.47 2.01
C THR A 332 9.70 42.86 2.47
N VAL A 333 9.15 42.12 3.45
CA VAL A 333 7.93 42.49 4.16
C VAL A 333 8.25 43.46 5.31
N PRO A 334 7.54 44.59 5.46
CA PRO A 334 7.70 45.50 6.60
C PRO A 334 7.23 44.89 7.93
N ASP A 335 7.85 45.28 9.05
CA ASP A 335 7.50 44.78 10.40
C ASP A 335 6.04 45.03 10.82
N GLY A 336 5.35 45.98 10.17
CA GLY A 336 3.94 46.32 10.40
C GLY A 336 2.93 45.49 9.58
N GLY A 337 3.37 44.47 8.85
CA GLY A 337 2.51 43.67 7.96
C GLY A 337 2.34 44.25 6.56
N LEU A 338 1.59 43.55 5.70
CA LEU A 338 1.37 43.92 4.30
C LEU A 338 0.17 44.87 4.14
N THR A 339 0.41 46.06 3.59
CA THR A 339 -0.64 47.04 3.20
C THR A 339 -0.84 47.15 1.69
N THR A 340 0.18 46.76 0.93
CA THR A 340 0.18 46.60 -0.54
C THR A 340 0.87 45.28 -0.84
N ASP A 341 0.51 44.62 -1.92
CA ASP A 341 0.90 43.23 -2.21
C ASP A 341 1.87 43.08 -3.39
N TRP A 342 2.40 44.18 -3.95
CA TRP A 342 3.33 44.13 -5.07
C TRP A 342 4.49 45.12 -4.98
N ALA A 343 5.63 44.80 -5.61
CA ALA A 343 6.81 45.64 -5.73
C ALA A 343 7.41 45.55 -7.14
N ALA A 344 7.94 46.66 -7.66
CA ALA A 344 8.59 46.66 -8.97
C ALA A 344 9.93 47.40 -8.97
N PHE A 345 10.81 47.02 -9.89
CA PHE A 345 12.01 47.79 -10.26
C PHE A 345 12.17 47.82 -11.77
N GLN A 346 12.97 48.76 -12.28
CA GLN A 346 13.04 49.04 -13.70
C GLN A 346 14.47 49.16 -14.23
N SER A 347 14.65 48.84 -15.52
CA SER A 347 15.91 49.05 -16.24
C SER A 347 16.09 50.52 -16.62
N ARG A 348 17.26 50.86 -17.18
CA ARG A 348 17.42 52.08 -18.01
C ARG A 348 16.67 51.92 -19.35
N PRO A 349 16.33 53.03 -20.04
CA PRO A 349 15.76 52.98 -21.38
C PRO A 349 16.65 52.19 -22.34
N LEU A 350 16.06 51.33 -23.16
CA LEU A 350 16.71 50.50 -24.17
C LEU A 350 16.29 50.92 -25.59
N HIS A 351 17.17 50.74 -26.56
CA HIS A 351 16.90 51.02 -27.96
C HIS A 351 15.87 50.03 -28.55
N PRO A 352 15.12 50.44 -29.58
CA PRO A 352 14.21 49.56 -30.32
C PRO A 352 14.92 48.30 -30.85
N THR A 353 14.21 47.17 -30.82
CA THR A 353 14.63 45.87 -31.35
C THR A 353 13.71 45.41 -32.48
N ASN A 354 14.04 44.29 -33.12
CA ASN A 354 13.20 43.69 -34.17
C ASN A 354 13.14 42.16 -34.00
N SER A 355 12.24 41.50 -34.74
CA SER A 355 12.03 40.05 -34.62
C SER A 355 13.22 39.19 -35.07
N SER A 356 14.16 39.74 -35.85
CA SER A 356 15.38 39.02 -36.24
C SER A 356 16.50 39.16 -35.20
N HIS A 357 16.51 40.26 -34.44
CA HIS A 357 17.47 40.59 -33.39
C HIS A 357 16.71 41.09 -32.15
N PRO A 358 15.99 40.20 -31.43
CA PRO A 358 15.26 40.55 -30.22
C PRO A 358 16.24 40.87 -29.08
N CYS A 359 15.78 41.68 -28.10
CA CYS A 359 16.49 41.83 -26.83
C CYS A 359 16.14 40.62 -25.96
N ARG A 360 17.06 39.67 -25.87
CA ARG A 360 16.96 38.50 -25.00
C ARG A 360 17.45 38.83 -23.59
N MET A 361 16.67 38.48 -22.59
CA MET A 361 16.99 38.61 -21.16
C MET A 361 16.88 37.24 -20.50
N VAL A 362 17.93 36.83 -19.80
CA VAL A 362 17.95 35.66 -18.91
C VAL A 362 17.99 36.16 -17.47
N MET A 363 17.24 35.54 -16.58
CA MET A 363 17.24 35.86 -15.14
C MET A 363 17.01 34.59 -14.32
N TYR A 364 17.51 34.56 -13.09
CA TYR A 364 17.27 33.46 -12.16
C TYR A 364 16.34 33.94 -11.05
N THR A 365 15.26 33.20 -10.83
CA THR A 365 14.16 33.60 -9.93
C THR A 365 13.99 32.54 -8.85
N HIS A 366 13.83 32.97 -7.61
CA HIS A 366 13.50 32.10 -6.47
C HIS A 366 12.12 32.49 -5.95
N GLN A 367 11.17 31.55 -5.99
CA GLN A 367 9.77 31.74 -5.61
C GLN A 367 9.41 30.67 -4.58
N PHE A 368 9.57 30.97 -3.29
CA PHE A 368 9.48 29.97 -2.22
C PHE A 368 8.34 30.27 -1.25
N GLY A 369 7.61 29.22 -0.86
CA GLY A 369 6.56 29.26 0.17
C GLY A 369 5.26 30.00 -0.22
N PRO A 370 4.22 29.93 0.62
CA PRO A 370 2.88 30.47 0.33
C PRO A 370 2.84 32.00 0.20
N ARG A 371 3.88 32.72 0.67
CA ARG A 371 4.02 34.17 0.44
C ARG A 371 4.28 34.52 -1.04
N SER A 372 4.80 33.61 -1.85
CA SER A 372 5.07 33.85 -3.27
C SER A 372 3.76 33.93 -4.07
N GLY A 373 3.37 35.14 -4.52
CA GLY A 373 2.16 35.37 -5.32
C GLY A 373 2.41 35.26 -6.83
N GLY A 374 3.59 35.66 -7.32
CA GLY A 374 4.01 35.54 -8.71
C GLY A 374 4.99 36.64 -9.14
N LEU A 375 5.62 36.42 -10.29
CA LEU A 375 6.59 37.32 -10.90
C LEU A 375 6.23 37.59 -12.36
N THR A 376 6.30 38.86 -12.76
CA THR A 376 5.96 39.32 -14.11
C THR A 376 7.04 40.25 -14.64
N VAL A 377 7.44 40.06 -15.89
CA VAL A 377 8.25 41.01 -16.66
C VAL A 377 7.33 41.77 -17.60
N LEU A 378 7.24 43.07 -17.38
CA LEU A 378 6.48 44.02 -18.18
C LEU A 378 7.43 44.81 -19.08
N VAL A 379 7.00 45.08 -20.30
CA VAL A 379 7.67 46.00 -21.22
C VAL A 379 6.89 47.29 -21.24
N ALA A 380 7.55 48.39 -20.86
CA ALA A 380 6.99 49.73 -20.94
C ALA A 380 7.52 50.44 -22.19
N ASP A 381 6.70 50.47 -23.22
CA ASP A 381 6.91 51.31 -24.40
C ASP A 381 5.84 52.42 -24.47
N LYS A 382 5.19 52.64 -25.61
CA LYS A 382 3.99 53.48 -25.69
C LYS A 382 2.87 53.02 -24.74
N LYS A 383 2.85 51.73 -24.40
CA LYS A 383 1.96 51.10 -23.41
C LYS A 383 2.76 50.14 -22.53
N ILE A 384 2.22 49.79 -21.36
CA ILE A 384 2.79 48.72 -20.52
C ILE A 384 2.06 47.42 -20.84
N TYR A 385 2.79 46.36 -21.17
CA TYR A 385 2.23 45.03 -21.41
C TYR A 385 3.14 43.92 -20.86
N PRO A 386 2.59 42.77 -20.44
CA PRO A 386 3.40 41.63 -20.00
C PRO A 386 4.13 40.99 -21.18
N ALA A 387 5.42 40.73 -20.99
CA ALA A 387 6.25 39.94 -21.91
C ALA A 387 6.54 38.53 -21.36
N TRP A 388 6.47 38.36 -20.04
CA TRP A 388 6.66 37.07 -19.37
C TRP A 388 5.98 37.08 -18.00
N GLU A 389 5.36 35.96 -17.61
CA GLU A 389 4.62 35.81 -16.36
C GLU A 389 4.86 34.41 -15.78
N ARG A 390 5.04 34.32 -14.45
CA ARG A 390 5.14 33.06 -13.71
C ARG A 390 4.49 33.19 -12.33
N GLY A 391 3.48 32.38 -12.04
CA GLY A 391 2.74 32.41 -10.78
C GLY A 391 3.29 31.45 -9.71
N GLY A 392 2.91 31.68 -8.45
CA GLY A 392 3.03 30.70 -7.35
C GLY A 392 4.42 30.44 -6.78
N ALA A 393 4.54 29.37 -6.01
CA ALA A 393 5.80 28.86 -5.45
C ALA A 393 6.35 27.70 -6.31
N LEU A 394 7.67 27.65 -6.48
CA LEU A 394 8.40 26.67 -7.31
C LEU A 394 9.29 25.75 -6.48
N GLY A 395 9.27 25.87 -5.15
CA GLY A 395 10.20 25.20 -4.25
C GLY A 395 11.42 26.04 -3.89
N ASP A 396 12.33 25.43 -3.14
CA ASP A 396 13.56 26.06 -2.67
C ASP A 396 14.68 25.97 -3.72
N VAL A 397 14.44 26.56 -4.89
CA VAL A 397 15.31 26.44 -6.06
C VAL A 397 15.38 27.76 -6.85
N TRP A 398 16.56 28.03 -7.41
CA TRP A 398 16.76 29.10 -8.39
C TRP A 398 16.40 28.59 -9.78
N VAL A 399 15.36 29.17 -10.38
CA VAL A 399 14.82 28.74 -11.66
C VAL A 399 15.18 29.75 -12.74
N LYS A 400 15.74 29.26 -13.85
CA LYS A 400 16.02 30.05 -15.04
C LYS A 400 14.72 30.57 -15.68
N GLY A 401 14.71 31.84 -16.03
CA GLY A 401 13.66 32.52 -16.77
C GLY A 401 14.26 33.21 -17.97
N GLU A 402 13.63 33.05 -19.13
CA GLU A 402 14.09 33.65 -20.38
C GLU A 402 12.98 34.46 -21.02
N VAL A 403 13.29 35.67 -21.45
CA VAL A 403 12.34 36.63 -22.03
C VAL A 403 12.91 37.19 -23.32
N GLU A 404 12.17 37.04 -24.42
CA GLU A 404 12.47 37.70 -25.68
C GLU A 404 11.62 38.96 -25.86
N ILE A 405 12.28 40.11 -25.99
CA ILE A 405 11.63 41.41 -26.07
C ILE A 405 11.82 42.01 -27.47
N VAL A 406 10.71 42.17 -28.17
CA VAL A 406 10.62 42.86 -29.47
C VAL A 406 9.78 44.12 -29.31
N SER A 407 10.39 45.29 -29.45
CA SER A 407 9.67 46.57 -29.48
C SER A 407 10.25 47.53 -30.52
N ASN A 408 9.36 48.15 -31.31
CA ASN A 408 9.72 49.13 -32.33
C ASN A 408 9.98 50.54 -31.75
N TYR A 409 9.89 50.71 -30.42
CA TYR A 409 10.10 51.97 -29.73
C TYR A 409 11.20 51.82 -28.67
N THR A 410 11.70 52.94 -28.16
CA THR A 410 12.51 52.92 -26.94
C THR A 410 11.62 52.38 -25.81
N PHE A 411 12.13 51.41 -25.05
CA PHE A 411 11.36 50.72 -24.03
C PHE A 411 12.16 50.56 -22.74
N GLU A 412 11.46 50.34 -21.64
CA GLU A 412 12.04 49.96 -20.34
C GLU A 412 11.50 48.59 -19.92
N ILE A 413 12.32 47.83 -19.23
CA ILE A 413 11.95 46.54 -18.63
C ILE A 413 11.53 46.81 -17.19
N LEU A 414 10.31 46.44 -16.82
CA LEU A 414 9.81 46.51 -15.45
C LEU A 414 9.61 45.10 -14.92
N ILE A 415 10.25 44.78 -13.81
CA ILE A 415 10.12 43.50 -13.15
C ILE A 415 9.25 43.70 -11.91
N MET A 416 8.09 43.05 -11.90
CA MET A 416 7.06 43.19 -10.86
C MET A 416 6.86 41.87 -10.14
N ALA A 417 6.96 41.88 -8.81
CA ALA A 417 6.63 40.74 -7.96
C ALA A 417 5.35 41.02 -7.17
N ALA A 418 4.50 40.01 -7.05
CA ALA A 418 3.34 39.97 -6.17
C ALA A 418 3.62 39.02 -5.00
N ILE A 419 3.38 39.47 -3.76
CA ILE A 419 3.53 38.70 -2.52
C ILE A 419 2.22 38.66 -1.74
N ARG A 420 2.06 37.67 -0.87
CA ARG A 420 0.84 37.43 -0.08
C ARG A 420 1.10 37.54 1.41
N ASP A 421 0.06 37.79 2.21
CA ASP A 421 0.18 37.95 3.66
C ASP A 421 0.21 36.61 4.41
N PHE A 422 1.21 35.78 4.08
CA PHE A 422 1.52 34.52 4.76
C PHE A 422 2.79 34.62 5.60
N SER A 423 2.97 33.68 6.52
CA SER A 423 4.02 33.70 7.56
C SER A 423 5.45 33.54 7.03
N TYR A 424 5.66 32.81 5.93
CA TYR A 424 6.99 32.51 5.39
C TYR A 424 7.06 32.47 3.87
N GLY A 425 8.29 32.44 3.33
CA GLY A 425 8.54 32.49 1.89
C GLY A 425 8.78 33.91 1.37
N GLY A 426 8.90 34.02 0.04
CA GLY A 426 9.10 35.27 -0.68
C GLY A 426 9.58 35.08 -2.11
N ILE A 427 9.91 36.20 -2.77
CA ILE A 427 10.37 36.23 -4.16
C ILE A 427 11.73 36.92 -4.23
N ALA A 428 12.70 36.28 -4.86
CA ALA A 428 14.03 36.84 -5.14
C ALA A 428 14.42 36.68 -6.61
N ILE A 429 15.36 37.52 -7.05
CA ILE A 429 15.94 37.50 -8.40
C ILE A 429 17.45 37.69 -8.31
N ASP A 430 18.17 36.95 -9.13
CA ASP A 430 19.61 36.99 -9.23
C ASP A 430 20.08 36.76 -10.69
N SER A 431 21.37 37.03 -10.94
CA SER A 431 22.11 36.78 -12.19
C SER A 431 21.33 37.17 -13.46
N ILE A 432 20.99 38.45 -13.61
CA ILE A 432 20.29 38.94 -14.81
C ILE A 432 21.29 39.19 -15.94
N VAL A 433 21.07 38.55 -17.08
CA VAL A 433 21.92 38.66 -18.28
C VAL A 433 21.13 39.24 -19.44
N LEU A 434 21.61 40.34 -20.00
CA LEU A 434 21.07 40.96 -21.20
C LEU A 434 21.96 40.70 -22.42
N SER A 435 21.35 40.25 -23.51
CA SER A 435 21.99 40.08 -24.81
C SER A 435 22.58 41.40 -25.37
N PRO A 436 23.58 41.33 -26.27
CA PRO A 436 24.20 42.49 -26.91
C PRO A 436 23.24 43.47 -27.62
N GLU A 437 22.07 42.97 -28.00
CA GLU A 437 20.98 43.64 -28.71
C GLU A 437 20.23 44.61 -27.78
N CYS A 438 20.25 44.36 -26.46
CA CYS A 438 19.66 45.20 -25.42
C CYS A 438 20.52 46.47 -25.15
N ARG A 439 20.61 47.39 -26.11
CA ARG A 439 21.47 48.59 -26.00
C ARG A 439 20.79 49.72 -25.20
N VAL A 440 21.44 50.24 -24.16
CA VAL A 440 20.96 51.44 -23.41
C VAL A 440 20.80 52.64 -24.34
N SER A 441 19.68 53.35 -24.19
CA SER A 441 19.34 54.60 -24.86
C SER A 441 19.32 55.76 -23.86
N GLU A 442 19.66 56.97 -24.31
CA GLU A 442 19.56 58.20 -23.50
C GLU A 442 18.18 58.89 -23.64
N ASN A 443 17.33 58.41 -24.54
CA ASN A 443 15.99 58.96 -24.75
C ASN A 443 15.03 58.48 -23.66
N LYS A 444 14.27 59.41 -23.07
CA LYS A 444 13.22 59.09 -22.10
C LYS A 444 11.98 58.49 -22.77
N THR A 445 11.48 57.40 -22.21
CA THR A 445 10.16 56.82 -22.50
C THR A 445 9.06 57.75 -21.95
N TRP A 446 7.98 57.93 -22.71
CA TRP A 446 6.77 58.63 -22.25
C TRP A 446 5.63 57.60 -22.23
N VAL A 447 5.22 57.19 -21.03
CA VAL A 447 4.15 56.21 -20.81
C VAL A 447 2.88 56.95 -20.40
N ASN A 448 1.77 56.74 -21.11
CA ASN A 448 0.50 57.44 -20.83
C ASN A 448 -0.61 56.53 -20.30
N GLU A 449 -0.48 55.20 -20.35
CA GLU A 449 -1.54 54.25 -19.93
C GLU A 449 -0.98 53.03 -19.17
N PHE A 450 -1.50 52.80 -17.97
CA PHE A 450 -1.25 51.58 -17.17
C PHE A 450 -2.25 50.47 -17.54
N PRO A 451 -1.89 49.18 -17.36
CA PRO A 451 -2.83 48.09 -17.52
C PRO A 451 -3.99 48.26 -16.54
N LYS A 452 -5.21 47.95 -16.97
CA LYS A 452 -6.34 47.90 -16.04
C LYS A 452 -6.13 46.74 -15.07
N PRO A 453 -6.38 46.92 -13.76
CA PRO A 453 -6.37 45.80 -12.83
C PRO A 453 -7.38 44.74 -13.29
N PRO A 454 -7.13 43.45 -13.02
CA PRO A 454 -8.12 42.41 -13.27
C PRO A 454 -9.45 42.75 -12.57
N GLN A 455 -10.56 42.31 -13.15
CA GLN A 455 -11.87 42.48 -12.52
C GLN A 455 -11.89 41.73 -11.19
N ASN A 456 -12.61 42.27 -10.20
CA ASN A 456 -12.79 41.58 -8.93
C ASN A 456 -13.45 40.21 -9.18
N PRO A 457 -13.00 39.15 -8.48
CA PRO A 457 -13.59 37.83 -8.60
C PRO A 457 -15.09 37.87 -8.27
N CYS A 458 -15.87 37.05 -8.97
CA CYS A 458 -17.33 37.00 -8.84
C CYS A 458 -17.80 36.18 -7.62
N ALA A 459 -16.92 35.34 -7.05
CA ALA A 459 -17.16 34.51 -5.87
C ALA A 459 -16.04 34.71 -4.81
N GLU A 460 -16.30 34.22 -3.60
CA GLU A 460 -15.28 34.16 -2.55
C GLU A 460 -14.18 33.14 -2.91
N PRO A 461 -12.95 33.30 -2.39
CA PRO A 461 -11.83 32.43 -2.77
C PRO A 461 -12.10 30.92 -2.64
N ASP A 462 -12.86 30.49 -1.62
CA ASP A 462 -13.15 29.08 -1.35
C ASP A 462 -14.22 28.47 -2.27
N MET A 463 -15.01 29.30 -2.94
CA MET A 463 -16.01 28.92 -3.96
C MET A 463 -15.45 29.01 -5.38
N MET A 464 -14.15 29.29 -5.55
CA MET A 464 -13.50 29.29 -6.85
C MET A 464 -12.98 27.90 -7.17
N CYS A 465 -13.33 27.34 -8.33
CA CYS A 465 -12.90 26.01 -8.76
C CYS A 465 -13.36 24.88 -7.85
N ASP A 466 -14.55 24.97 -7.25
CA ASP A 466 -15.09 23.98 -6.30
C ASP A 466 -15.99 22.93 -6.95
N PHE A 467 -16.03 22.88 -8.29
CA PHE A 467 -16.87 22.02 -9.09
C PHE A 467 -18.38 22.34 -8.99
N ASN A 468 -18.75 23.50 -8.43
CA ASN A 468 -20.10 24.00 -8.36
C ASN A 468 -20.20 25.39 -9.03
N PRO A 469 -21.11 25.61 -10.00
CA PRO A 469 -21.25 26.92 -10.62
C PRO A 469 -22.00 27.90 -9.70
N ASP A 470 -21.27 28.81 -9.05
CA ASP A 470 -21.81 29.86 -8.18
C ASP A 470 -21.98 31.21 -8.90
N CYS A 471 -21.23 31.45 -9.98
CA CYS A 471 -21.34 32.66 -10.79
C CYS A 471 -22.20 32.49 -12.05
N GLU A 472 -22.77 33.59 -12.56
CA GLU A 472 -23.45 33.59 -13.87
C GLU A 472 -22.51 33.09 -14.97
N GLY A 473 -22.94 32.07 -15.71
CA GLY A 473 -22.14 31.46 -16.76
C GLY A 473 -20.97 30.60 -16.26
N ALA A 474 -20.95 30.24 -14.96
CA ALA A 474 -19.90 29.44 -14.33
C ALA A 474 -18.50 30.07 -14.50
N LEU A 475 -18.40 31.39 -14.38
CA LEU A 475 -17.14 32.13 -14.57
C LEU A 475 -16.05 31.71 -13.57
N ASP A 476 -16.46 31.39 -12.35
CA ASP A 476 -15.70 30.75 -11.29
C ASP A 476 -15.09 29.41 -11.71
N GLU A 477 -15.83 28.57 -12.43
CA GLU A 477 -15.38 27.24 -12.89
C GLU A 477 -14.71 27.26 -14.28
N SER A 478 -14.94 28.33 -15.05
CA SER A 478 -14.58 28.41 -16.48
C SER A 478 -13.08 28.36 -16.79
N LYS A 479 -12.22 28.56 -15.78
CA LYS A 479 -10.75 28.56 -15.90
C LYS A 479 -10.08 27.51 -15.01
N CYS A 480 -10.82 26.52 -14.54
CA CYS A 480 -10.31 25.55 -13.56
C CYS A 480 -9.63 24.32 -14.19
N GLY A 481 -9.37 24.36 -15.50
CA GLY A 481 -8.67 23.30 -16.23
C GLY A 481 -9.57 22.32 -16.97
N ASP A 482 -10.90 22.46 -16.87
CA ASP A 482 -11.88 21.64 -17.59
C ASP A 482 -12.12 22.15 -19.02
N PHE A 483 -11.80 21.35 -20.03
CA PHE A 483 -11.85 21.76 -21.44
C PHE A 483 -13.27 21.89 -21.99
N THR A 484 -14.30 21.49 -21.23
CA THR A 484 -15.70 21.74 -21.63
C THR A 484 -16.07 23.22 -21.57
N TYR A 485 -15.40 24.00 -20.72
CA TYR A 485 -15.57 25.45 -20.69
C TYR A 485 -14.73 26.12 -21.77
N PRO A 486 -15.24 27.19 -22.44
CA PRO A 486 -14.51 27.88 -23.51
C PRO A 486 -13.13 28.43 -23.11
N GLU A 487 -12.93 28.78 -21.84
CA GLU A 487 -11.65 29.29 -21.31
C GLU A 487 -10.92 28.25 -20.44
N GLY A 488 -11.42 27.02 -20.33
CA GLY A 488 -10.90 26.04 -19.39
C GLY A 488 -9.51 25.51 -19.74
N SER A 489 -9.19 25.45 -21.04
CA SER A 489 -7.84 25.13 -21.53
C SER A 489 -6.78 26.12 -21.05
N SER A 490 -7.17 27.36 -20.73
CA SER A 490 -6.28 28.39 -20.19
C SER A 490 -6.06 28.32 -18.67
N GLY A 491 -6.74 27.40 -17.97
CA GLY A 491 -6.51 27.15 -16.55
C GLY A 491 -5.19 26.46 -16.26
N TRP A 492 -4.68 25.69 -17.22
CA TRP A 492 -3.40 24.98 -17.09
C TRP A 492 -2.24 25.94 -17.27
N THR A 493 -1.42 26.07 -16.22
CA THR A 493 -0.25 26.94 -16.21
C THR A 493 1.01 26.09 -16.17
N ASP A 494 1.98 26.38 -17.04
CA ASP A 494 3.29 25.71 -17.01
C ASP A 494 4.07 26.12 -15.76
N SER A 495 4.52 25.13 -14.99
CA SER A 495 5.36 25.28 -13.80
C SER A 495 6.68 24.54 -13.98
N SER A 496 7.11 24.33 -15.22
CA SER A 496 8.30 23.56 -15.55
C SER A 496 9.56 24.34 -15.17
N ILE A 497 10.49 23.67 -14.49
CA ILE A 497 11.80 24.22 -14.11
C ILE A 497 12.95 23.63 -14.94
N GLY A 498 12.65 22.61 -15.75
CA GLY A 498 13.60 21.92 -16.60
C GLY A 498 13.60 22.36 -18.06
N SER A 499 14.34 21.64 -18.90
CA SER A 499 14.52 21.94 -20.33
C SER A 499 13.32 21.60 -21.21
N GLN A 500 12.25 21.02 -20.63
CA GLN A 500 11.00 20.70 -21.29
C GLN A 500 9.84 21.40 -20.57
N GLY A 501 8.83 21.83 -21.31
CA GLY A 501 7.65 22.51 -20.75
C GLY A 501 6.39 22.27 -21.57
N TRP A 502 5.24 22.64 -21.01
CA TRP A 502 3.94 22.48 -21.64
C TRP A 502 3.53 23.73 -22.41
N VAL A 503 3.07 23.53 -23.65
CA VAL A 503 2.53 24.60 -24.48
C VAL A 503 1.11 24.26 -24.88
N LEU A 504 0.21 25.24 -24.73
CA LEU A 504 -1.17 25.13 -25.17
C LEU A 504 -1.28 25.50 -26.66
N HIS A 505 -1.63 24.53 -27.49
CA HIS A 505 -1.94 24.75 -28.89
C HIS A 505 -3.43 25.12 -29.06
N LYS A 506 -3.71 26.34 -29.52
CA LYS A 506 -5.07 26.79 -29.86
C LYS A 506 -5.27 26.77 -31.37
N ASN A 507 -6.11 25.87 -31.87
CA ASN A 507 -6.41 25.79 -33.30
C ASN A 507 -7.74 26.50 -33.62
N TRP A 508 -7.64 27.69 -34.24
CA TRP A 508 -8.81 28.48 -34.67
C TRP A 508 -9.70 27.78 -35.71
N THR A 509 -9.22 26.73 -36.37
CA THR A 509 -9.95 26.03 -37.46
C THR A 509 -10.65 24.75 -37.01
N SER A 510 -10.16 24.04 -35.97
CA SER A 510 -10.64 22.70 -35.60
C SER A 510 -11.38 22.59 -34.26
N LYS A 511 -11.52 23.70 -33.49
CA LYS A 511 -12.16 23.74 -32.16
C LYS A 511 -11.54 22.84 -31.07
N VAL A 512 -10.44 22.14 -31.32
CA VAL A 512 -9.82 21.27 -30.29
C VAL A 512 -8.48 21.84 -29.87
N ASP A 513 -8.47 22.41 -28.67
CA ASP A 513 -7.25 22.81 -27.96
C ASP A 513 -6.56 21.57 -27.39
N HIS A 514 -5.23 21.52 -27.45
CA HIS A 514 -4.45 20.45 -26.83
C HIS A 514 -3.15 20.98 -26.20
N LEU A 515 -2.72 20.35 -25.12
CA LEU A 515 -1.44 20.57 -24.47
C LEU A 515 -0.40 19.63 -25.09
N TYR A 516 0.82 20.13 -25.34
CA TYR A 516 1.91 19.31 -25.83
C TYR A 516 3.24 19.72 -25.19
N VAL A 517 4.17 18.77 -25.11
CA VAL A 517 5.50 19.00 -24.54
C VAL A 517 6.42 19.61 -25.59
N ALA A 518 7.00 20.76 -25.27
CA ALA A 518 7.92 21.52 -26.10
C ALA A 518 9.23 21.82 -25.35
N GLU A 519 10.19 22.40 -26.06
CA GLU A 519 11.42 22.92 -25.44
C GLU A 519 11.08 24.08 -24.49
N ALA A 520 11.71 24.10 -23.32
CA ALA A 520 11.59 25.16 -22.33
C ALA A 520 12.98 25.70 -21.93
N PRO A 521 13.05 26.96 -21.46
CA PRO A 521 14.32 27.59 -21.10
C PRO A 521 14.86 27.19 -19.72
N GLY A 522 14.21 26.25 -19.02
CA GLY A 522 14.65 25.82 -17.69
C GLY A 522 15.98 25.08 -17.75
N GLN A 523 16.78 25.24 -16.70
CA GLN A 523 18.13 24.68 -16.62
C GLN A 523 18.16 23.24 -16.12
N GLN A 524 17.12 22.78 -15.41
CA GLN A 524 17.10 21.47 -14.76
C GLN A 524 16.74 20.35 -15.75
N GLN A 525 17.01 19.09 -15.38
CA GLN A 525 16.59 17.91 -16.17
C GLN A 525 15.32 17.23 -15.60
N THR A 526 14.45 18.02 -14.99
CA THR A 526 13.15 17.57 -14.48
C THR A 526 12.13 17.43 -15.60
N GLU A 527 11.06 16.71 -15.32
CA GLU A 527 9.88 16.57 -16.15
C GLU A 527 9.23 17.94 -16.44
N ALA A 528 8.61 18.07 -17.61
CA ALA A 528 7.71 19.16 -17.92
C ALA A 528 6.46 19.03 -17.04
N GLN A 529 6.11 20.08 -16.32
CA GLN A 529 4.99 20.09 -15.38
C GLN A 529 4.04 21.24 -15.68
N THR A 530 2.75 20.94 -15.83
CA THR A 530 1.69 21.95 -15.87
C THR A 530 0.66 21.67 -14.78
N ARG A 531 0.14 22.73 -14.16
CA ARG A 531 -0.76 22.64 -13.00
C ARG A 531 -2.10 23.34 -13.27
N THR A 532 -3.15 22.79 -12.67
CA THR A 532 -4.45 23.48 -12.55
C THR A 532 -4.36 24.65 -11.56
N PRO A 533 -5.35 25.57 -11.53
CA PRO A 533 -5.57 26.41 -10.37
C PRO A 533 -5.92 25.57 -9.14
N LEU A 534 -6.03 26.22 -7.98
CA LEU A 534 -6.38 25.55 -6.73
C LEU A 534 -7.86 25.12 -6.75
N LEU A 535 -8.09 23.81 -6.92
CA LEU A 535 -9.41 23.18 -6.95
C LEU A 535 -9.98 23.02 -5.53
N GLY A 536 -11.30 22.98 -5.40
CA GLY A 536 -12.02 22.75 -4.16
C GLY A 536 -11.95 21.28 -3.69
N PRO A 537 -12.47 20.97 -2.49
CA PRO A 537 -12.62 19.60 -2.00
C PRO A 537 -13.44 18.73 -2.98
N SER A 538 -13.15 17.43 -3.04
CA SER A 538 -13.81 16.49 -3.96
C SER A 538 -14.38 15.26 -3.28
N GLY A 539 -15.40 14.66 -3.87
CA GLY A 539 -16.04 13.42 -3.39
C GLY A 539 -15.32 12.13 -3.82
N PRO A 540 -15.64 10.96 -3.24
CA PRO A 540 -14.96 9.69 -3.55
C PRO A 540 -15.14 9.24 -5.02
N ALA A 541 -16.19 9.69 -5.70
CA ALA A 541 -16.46 9.38 -7.10
C ALA A 541 -15.75 10.32 -8.10
N CYS A 542 -14.93 11.27 -7.63
CA CYS A 542 -14.25 12.21 -8.52
C CYS A 542 -13.25 11.51 -9.44
N THR A 543 -13.41 11.70 -10.75
CA THR A 543 -12.56 11.11 -11.78
C THR A 543 -12.11 12.16 -12.79
N LEU A 544 -10.82 12.15 -13.13
CA LEU A 544 -10.25 12.92 -14.22
C LEU A 544 -10.27 12.09 -15.49
N SER A 545 -10.93 12.57 -16.54
CA SER A 545 -10.99 11.91 -17.84
C SER A 545 -10.21 12.71 -18.88
N PHE A 546 -9.33 12.07 -19.65
CA PHE A 546 -8.58 12.75 -20.71
C PHE A 546 -8.11 11.79 -21.81
N GLU A 547 -7.70 12.35 -22.95
CA GLU A 547 -7.05 11.64 -24.04
C GLU A 547 -5.59 12.05 -24.17
N PHE A 548 -4.70 11.08 -24.39
CA PHE A 548 -3.27 11.32 -24.55
C PHE A 548 -2.68 10.57 -25.75
N SER A 549 -1.56 11.08 -26.26
CA SER A 549 -0.84 10.52 -27.41
C SER A 549 0.67 10.62 -27.19
N LEU A 550 1.36 9.48 -27.25
CA LEU A 550 2.82 9.34 -27.23
C LEU A 550 3.24 8.61 -28.52
N THR A 551 3.48 9.36 -29.59
CA THR A 551 3.65 8.81 -30.95
C THR A 551 5.04 9.08 -31.49
N GLY A 552 5.69 8.08 -32.07
CA GLY A 552 6.98 8.25 -32.72
C GLY A 552 7.57 6.94 -33.25
N THR A 553 8.79 7.02 -33.78
CA THR A 553 9.51 5.86 -34.31
C THR A 553 10.20 4.99 -33.25
N PRO A 554 10.74 5.53 -32.13
CA PRO A 554 11.31 4.69 -31.06
C PRO A 554 10.25 3.84 -30.35
N ASP A 555 10.68 2.77 -29.68
CA ASP A 555 9.79 1.92 -28.87
C ASP A 555 9.40 2.60 -27.55
N HIS A 556 10.25 3.47 -27.01
CA HIS A 556 9.96 4.32 -25.86
C HIS A 556 9.95 5.79 -26.31
N ILE A 557 8.82 6.49 -26.11
CA ILE A 557 8.71 7.92 -26.48
C ILE A 557 8.98 8.82 -25.28
N GLY A 558 8.61 8.33 -24.10
CA GLY A 558 8.71 9.05 -22.84
C GLY A 558 7.69 8.56 -21.83
N GLU A 559 7.51 9.38 -20.81
CA GLU A 559 6.66 9.13 -19.65
C GLU A 559 5.65 10.26 -19.49
N LEU A 560 4.42 9.93 -19.13
CA LEU A 560 3.35 10.86 -18.79
C LEU A 560 2.69 10.39 -17.49
N SER A 561 2.50 11.30 -16.53
CA SER A 561 1.87 10.99 -15.25
C SER A 561 0.99 12.12 -14.74
N VAL A 562 0.05 11.75 -13.85
CA VAL A 562 -0.87 12.65 -13.17
C VAL A 562 -0.58 12.59 -11.68
N ARG A 563 -0.43 13.76 -11.05
CA ARG A 563 -0.13 13.88 -9.63
C ARG A 563 -1.04 14.89 -8.94
N VAL A 564 -1.31 14.67 -7.65
CA VAL A 564 -2.03 15.61 -6.78
C VAL A 564 -1.05 16.39 -5.91
N ILE A 565 -1.30 17.69 -5.76
CA ILE A 565 -0.62 18.57 -4.81
C ILE A 565 -1.69 19.11 -3.85
N ASP A 566 -1.75 18.57 -2.63
CA ASP A 566 -2.69 19.01 -1.60
C ASP A 566 -2.20 20.32 -0.97
N SER A 567 -3.10 21.27 -0.71
CA SER A 567 -2.75 22.59 -0.18
C SER A 567 -2.14 22.56 1.23
N LEU A 568 -2.43 21.55 2.04
CA LEU A 568 -1.90 21.39 3.40
C LEU A 568 -0.86 20.25 3.47
N LEU A 569 -1.17 19.12 2.84
CA LEU A 569 -0.31 17.93 2.88
C LEU A 569 0.82 18.00 1.85
N GLY A 570 0.77 18.93 0.90
CA GLY A 570 1.75 19.09 -0.19
C GLY A 570 1.65 18.01 -1.26
N VAL A 571 2.76 17.81 -1.97
CA VAL A 571 2.88 16.82 -3.06
C VAL A 571 2.57 15.41 -2.56
N GLN A 572 1.64 14.72 -3.24
CA GLN A 572 1.20 13.34 -2.99
C GLN A 572 1.81 12.36 -4.02
N PRO A 573 1.68 11.03 -3.80
CA PRO A 573 2.03 10.03 -4.81
C PRO A 573 1.33 10.27 -6.16
N LYS A 574 1.93 9.75 -7.24
CA LYS A 574 1.34 9.81 -8.59
C LYS A 574 0.03 8.99 -8.57
N LEU A 575 -1.06 9.55 -9.13
CA LEU A 575 -2.33 8.83 -9.28
C LEU A 575 -2.29 7.88 -10.48
N TRP A 576 -1.51 8.22 -11.49
CA TRP A 576 -1.43 7.49 -12.73
C TRP A 576 -0.13 7.78 -13.46
N GLU A 577 0.42 6.78 -14.14
CA GLU A 577 1.63 6.88 -14.94
C GLU A 577 1.54 5.97 -16.16
N PHE A 578 2.10 6.43 -17.28
CA PHE A 578 2.25 5.68 -18.51
C PHE A 578 3.64 5.93 -19.09
N SER A 579 4.36 4.83 -19.37
CA SER A 579 5.65 4.85 -20.04
C SER A 579 5.57 4.04 -21.34
N GLY A 580 6.20 4.55 -22.41
CA GLY A 580 6.27 3.85 -23.70
C GLY A 580 5.61 4.63 -24.85
N LYS A 581 4.76 3.96 -25.65
CA LYS A 581 4.14 4.52 -26.86
C LYS A 581 2.66 4.17 -27.02
N THR A 582 1.87 5.07 -27.60
CA THR A 582 0.45 4.84 -27.92
C THR A 582 0.25 4.26 -29.32
N GLY A 583 1.14 4.57 -30.27
CA GLY A 583 1.13 4.03 -31.63
C GLY A 583 2.16 4.69 -32.55
N ALA A 584 2.18 4.29 -33.82
CA ALA A 584 3.17 4.75 -34.80
C ALA A 584 2.76 6.02 -35.58
N GLY A 585 1.48 6.40 -35.58
CA GLY A 585 0.95 7.56 -36.30
C GLY A 585 0.36 8.63 -35.36
N GLU A 586 0.33 9.90 -35.80
CA GLU A 586 -0.12 11.06 -35.01
C GLU A 586 -1.59 11.02 -34.55
N GLU A 587 -2.39 10.09 -35.06
CA GLU A 587 -3.80 9.86 -34.71
C GLU A 587 -3.99 8.78 -33.62
N ALA A 588 -2.91 8.21 -33.07
CA ALA A 588 -2.98 7.15 -32.06
C ALA A 588 -3.21 7.70 -30.65
N TRP A 589 -4.44 8.14 -30.38
CA TRP A 589 -4.89 8.59 -29.07
C TRP A 589 -5.37 7.42 -28.19
N LYS A 590 -5.07 7.48 -26.90
CA LYS A 590 -5.65 6.60 -25.88
C LYS A 590 -6.47 7.43 -24.89
N HIS A 591 -7.60 6.87 -24.48
CA HIS A 591 -8.45 7.43 -23.45
C HIS A 591 -8.11 6.80 -22.09
N VAL A 592 -8.15 7.60 -21.03
CA VAL A 592 -7.96 7.14 -19.66
C VAL A 592 -8.83 7.91 -18.68
N GLU A 593 -9.31 7.20 -17.67
CA GLU A 593 -10.00 7.73 -16.51
C GLU A 593 -9.14 7.48 -15.26
N VAL A 594 -8.83 8.54 -14.52
CA VAL A 594 -7.97 8.51 -13.33
C VAL A 594 -8.80 8.91 -12.12
N ALA A 595 -8.89 8.04 -11.11
CA ALA A 595 -9.63 8.32 -9.89
C ALA A 595 -8.89 9.37 -9.03
N VAL A 596 -9.42 10.60 -8.96
CA VAL A 596 -8.90 11.66 -8.07
C VAL A 596 -9.35 11.41 -6.63
N GLY A 597 -10.56 10.88 -6.47
CA GLY A 597 -11.15 10.42 -5.20
C GLY A 597 -11.45 11.53 -4.20
N LEU A 598 -11.72 11.13 -2.96
CA LEU A 598 -12.09 12.03 -1.87
C LEU A 598 -10.91 12.92 -1.46
N ARG A 599 -11.10 14.24 -1.46
CA ARG A 599 -10.11 15.22 -0.99
C ARG A 599 -10.75 16.17 0.00
N LYS A 600 -10.20 16.22 1.22
CA LYS A 600 -10.70 17.07 2.31
C LYS A 600 -10.24 18.52 2.20
N HIS A 601 -9.06 18.74 1.64
CA HIS A 601 -8.49 20.07 1.44
C HIS A 601 -8.52 20.42 -0.04
N ARG A 602 -8.33 21.70 -0.34
CA ARG A 602 -8.11 22.18 -1.69
C ARG A 602 -6.82 21.60 -2.26
N PHE A 603 -6.77 21.38 -3.58
CA PHE A 603 -5.63 20.71 -4.22
C PHE A 603 -5.42 21.21 -5.64
N GLN A 604 -4.24 20.91 -6.21
CA GLN A 604 -3.95 21.11 -7.63
C GLN A 604 -3.66 19.75 -8.27
N LEU A 605 -4.02 19.61 -9.55
CA LEU A 605 -3.53 18.50 -10.38
C LEU A 605 -2.33 18.97 -11.19
N ALA A 606 -1.31 18.12 -11.26
CA ALA A 606 -0.12 18.32 -12.07
C ALA A 606 -0.02 17.23 -13.14
N LEU A 607 0.12 17.65 -14.41
CA LEU A 607 0.52 16.77 -15.50
C LEU A 607 2.03 16.85 -15.67
N GLU A 608 2.70 15.73 -15.43
CA GLU A 608 4.16 15.58 -15.49
C GLU A 608 4.53 14.73 -16.71
N ALA A 609 5.41 15.22 -17.57
CA ALA A 609 5.85 14.49 -18.76
C ALA A 609 7.34 14.65 -19.04
N ARG A 610 7.99 13.57 -19.45
CA ARG A 610 9.37 13.58 -19.93
C ARG A 610 9.42 12.91 -21.29
N ALA A 611 9.76 13.68 -22.32
CA ALA A 611 9.91 13.15 -23.67
C ALA A 611 11.39 12.84 -23.96
N GLU A 612 11.67 11.70 -24.58
CA GLU A 612 13.00 11.46 -25.18
C GLU A 612 13.23 12.36 -26.39
N LYS A 613 12.16 12.64 -27.14
CA LYS A 613 12.16 13.57 -28.27
C LYS A 613 10.96 14.51 -28.17
N LEU A 614 11.23 15.80 -28.27
CA LEU A 614 10.26 16.88 -28.09
C LEU A 614 9.07 16.79 -29.08
N SER A 615 7.91 17.30 -28.66
CA SER A 615 6.64 17.36 -29.43
C SER A 615 5.94 16.03 -29.72
N LEU A 616 6.34 14.93 -29.07
CA LEU A 616 5.71 13.61 -29.26
C LEU A 616 4.65 13.24 -28.21
N ILE A 617 4.56 14.01 -27.12
CA ILE A 617 3.59 13.83 -26.03
C ILE A 617 2.52 14.92 -26.10
N LYS A 618 1.25 14.53 -26.22
CA LYS A 618 0.09 15.43 -26.34
C LYS A 618 -1.05 14.97 -25.43
N VAL A 619 -1.81 15.92 -24.87
CA VAL A 619 -2.99 15.68 -24.02
C VAL A 619 -4.14 16.62 -24.44
N LYS A 620 -5.37 16.10 -24.52
CA LYS A 620 -6.58 16.85 -24.86
C LYS A 620 -7.82 16.30 -24.14
N ASN A 621 -8.96 16.98 -24.31
CA ASN A 621 -10.27 16.56 -23.79
C ASN A 621 -10.27 16.30 -22.27
N ILE A 622 -9.58 17.16 -21.49
CA ILE A 622 -9.51 17.03 -20.04
C ILE A 622 -10.87 17.43 -19.42
N LEU A 623 -11.47 16.55 -18.65
CA LEU A 623 -12.78 16.69 -18.02
C LEU A 623 -12.75 16.22 -16.56
N PHE A 624 -13.40 16.97 -15.67
CA PHE A 624 -13.68 16.51 -14.30
C PHE A 624 -15.07 15.88 -14.22
N VAL A 625 -15.14 14.62 -13.83
CA VAL A 625 -16.38 13.85 -13.77
C VAL A 625 -16.74 13.59 -12.30
N SER A 626 -17.97 13.93 -11.90
CA SER A 626 -18.51 13.60 -10.58
C SER A 626 -17.68 14.13 -9.38
N CYS A 627 -17.01 15.27 -9.55
CA CYS A 627 -16.01 15.75 -8.59
C CYS A 627 -16.55 16.59 -7.43
N HIS A 628 -17.77 17.12 -7.52
CA HIS A 628 -18.38 17.88 -6.43
C HIS A 628 -18.40 17.05 -5.13
N ALA A 629 -18.05 17.67 -4.00
CA ALA A 629 -17.90 17.00 -2.71
C ALA A 629 -19.17 16.25 -2.26
N ASP A 630 -20.34 16.83 -2.54
CA ASP A 630 -21.65 16.25 -2.18
C ASP A 630 -22.29 15.41 -3.31
N TYR A 631 -21.54 15.07 -4.37
CA TYR A 631 -22.09 14.27 -5.46
C TYR A 631 -22.44 12.85 -5.01
N ILE A 632 -23.69 12.43 -5.27
CA ILE A 632 -24.20 11.08 -4.99
C ILE A 632 -24.67 10.47 -6.33
N PRO A 633 -24.06 9.37 -6.82
CA PRO A 633 -24.48 8.70 -8.05
C PRO A 633 -25.91 8.16 -7.97
N SER A 634 -26.64 8.17 -9.08
CA SER A 634 -28.08 7.80 -9.15
C SER A 634 -28.40 6.29 -9.07
N SER A 635 -27.53 5.46 -8.46
CA SER A 635 -27.58 3.98 -8.32
C SER A 635 -27.02 3.14 -9.47
N PRO A 636 -26.19 2.13 -9.14
CA PRO A 636 -26.60 0.73 -9.26
C PRO A 636 -26.40 -0.01 -7.92
N THR A 637 -27.36 -0.85 -7.51
CA THR A 637 -27.29 -1.84 -6.39
C THR A 637 -26.24 -1.56 -5.30
N ALA A 638 -26.63 -0.70 -4.36
CA ALA A 638 -25.83 -0.13 -3.28
C ALA A 638 -24.91 -1.12 -2.54
N LEU A 639 -23.60 -0.87 -2.61
CA LEU A 639 -22.49 -1.53 -1.88
C LEU A 639 -22.33 -3.05 -2.02
N SER A 640 -23.28 -3.75 -2.65
CA SER A 640 -23.16 -5.18 -2.92
C SER A 640 -22.31 -5.39 -4.18
N CYS A 641 -21.22 -6.12 -4.07
CA CYS A 641 -20.20 -6.25 -5.11
C CYS A 641 -19.51 -7.62 -5.05
N ASN A 642 -19.46 -8.31 -6.19
CA ASN A 642 -18.68 -9.52 -6.42
C ASN A 642 -17.39 -9.24 -7.22
N PHE A 643 -17.01 -7.96 -7.36
CA PHE A 643 -15.78 -7.47 -8.01
C PHE A 643 -15.48 -7.91 -9.47
N GLU A 644 -16.42 -8.56 -10.16
CA GLU A 644 -16.22 -8.97 -11.56
C GLU A 644 -16.15 -7.76 -12.53
N ASP A 645 -16.95 -6.73 -12.25
CA ASP A 645 -17.07 -5.51 -13.07
C ASP A 645 -16.59 -4.26 -12.28
N GLY A 646 -15.38 -4.33 -11.72
CA GLY A 646 -14.74 -3.22 -11.00
C GLY A 646 -15.14 -3.12 -9.53
N LEU A 647 -15.14 -1.92 -8.96
CA LEU A 647 -15.32 -1.70 -7.52
C LEU A 647 -16.78 -1.45 -7.09
N CYS A 648 -17.73 -1.49 -8.04
CA CYS A 648 -19.15 -1.21 -7.79
C CYS A 648 -19.39 0.14 -7.07
N GLY A 649 -19.87 0.11 -5.82
CA GLY A 649 -20.09 1.30 -4.96
C GLY A 649 -18.96 1.58 -3.97
N TRP A 650 -17.82 0.91 -4.12
CA TRP A 650 -16.62 1.07 -3.30
C TRP A 650 -15.55 1.86 -4.05
N PHE A 651 -14.76 2.64 -3.30
CA PHE A 651 -13.75 3.55 -3.84
C PHE A 651 -12.46 3.43 -3.02
N GLN A 652 -11.31 3.57 -3.67
CA GLN A 652 -10.02 3.63 -2.96
C GLN A 652 -9.95 4.93 -2.13
N ASP A 653 -9.40 4.85 -0.93
CA ASP A 653 -9.13 6.02 -0.11
C ASP A 653 -7.77 6.63 -0.50
N ASN A 654 -7.77 7.58 -1.43
CA ASN A 654 -6.53 8.22 -1.89
C ASN A 654 -5.80 9.08 -0.83
N GLY A 655 -6.26 9.09 0.43
CA GLY A 655 -5.56 9.64 1.59
C GLY A 655 -4.85 8.59 2.46
N ASP A 656 -4.95 7.31 2.11
CA ASP A 656 -4.31 6.21 2.82
C ASP A 656 -2.85 6.01 2.38
N ASN A 657 -2.26 4.84 2.67
CA ASN A 657 -0.90 4.54 2.29
C ASN A 657 -0.74 3.63 1.05
N PHE A 658 -1.77 2.87 0.67
CA PHE A 658 -1.73 1.95 -0.45
C PHE A 658 -3.14 1.45 -0.84
N ASP A 659 -3.33 1.22 -2.13
CA ASP A 659 -4.61 0.80 -2.69
C ASP A 659 -4.81 -0.72 -2.70
N TRP A 660 -6.08 -1.12 -2.67
CA TRP A 660 -6.50 -2.48 -2.96
C TRP A 660 -6.38 -2.79 -4.46
N THR A 661 -6.02 -4.03 -4.84
CA THR A 661 -5.87 -4.43 -6.24
C THR A 661 -6.83 -5.54 -6.62
N LEU A 662 -7.30 -5.53 -7.87
CA LEU A 662 -8.16 -6.59 -8.39
C LEU A 662 -7.31 -7.82 -8.73
N LEU A 663 -7.58 -8.93 -8.06
CA LEU A 663 -6.93 -10.21 -8.27
C LEU A 663 -7.80 -11.09 -9.18
N ARG A 664 -7.27 -11.44 -10.35
CA ARG A 664 -7.95 -12.33 -11.30
C ARG A 664 -7.64 -13.79 -11.01
N GLN A 665 -8.55 -14.69 -11.40
CA GLN A 665 -8.46 -16.14 -11.15
C GLN A 665 -8.45 -16.50 -9.66
N SER A 666 -9.06 -15.64 -8.84
CA SER A 666 -9.20 -15.85 -7.42
C SER A 666 -10.52 -15.24 -7.02
N ASP A 667 -11.54 -16.07 -6.90
CA ASP A 667 -12.88 -15.66 -6.49
C ASP A 667 -13.49 -16.80 -5.66
N HIS A 668 -14.40 -16.44 -4.78
CA HIS A 668 -15.08 -17.37 -3.91
C HIS A 668 -16.19 -18.16 -4.63
N THR A 669 -16.94 -17.55 -5.56
CA THR A 669 -18.16 -18.11 -6.15
C THR A 669 -17.89 -19.12 -7.28
N ILE A 670 -17.07 -18.78 -8.27
CA ILE A 670 -16.73 -19.63 -9.43
C ILE A 670 -15.28 -20.12 -9.43
N GLY A 671 -14.43 -19.60 -8.53
CA GLY A 671 -13.03 -19.99 -8.39
C GLY A 671 -12.10 -19.37 -9.43
N THR A 672 -12.62 -19.01 -10.61
CA THR A 672 -11.87 -18.40 -11.72
C THR A 672 -12.19 -16.92 -11.95
N GLY A 673 -13.04 -16.32 -11.12
CA GLY A 673 -13.46 -14.92 -11.19
C GLY A 673 -12.43 -13.93 -10.61
N SER A 674 -12.91 -12.78 -10.16
CA SER A 674 -12.09 -11.69 -9.64
C SER A 674 -12.45 -11.35 -8.19
N SER A 675 -11.45 -11.18 -7.33
CA SER A 675 -11.63 -10.68 -5.96
C SER A 675 -10.77 -9.43 -5.73
N LEU A 676 -11.00 -8.75 -4.61
CA LEU A 676 -10.21 -7.58 -4.24
C LEU A 676 -9.18 -7.95 -3.17
N ALA A 677 -7.91 -7.61 -3.36
CA ALA A 677 -6.85 -8.03 -2.45
C ALA A 677 -5.80 -6.94 -2.18
N VAL A 678 -5.16 -7.03 -1.02
CA VAL A 678 -3.90 -6.37 -0.70
C VAL A 678 -2.85 -7.46 -0.51
N ASP A 679 -1.85 -7.43 -1.39
CA ASP A 679 -0.74 -8.38 -1.39
C ASP A 679 0.41 -7.84 -0.51
N MET A 680 0.52 -8.34 0.73
CA MET A 680 1.54 -7.88 1.69
C MET A 680 2.97 -8.30 1.29
N TRP A 681 3.11 -9.24 0.34
CA TRP A 681 4.41 -9.58 -0.26
C TRP A 681 4.92 -8.49 -1.19
N SER A 682 4.03 -7.64 -1.70
CA SER A 682 4.43 -6.58 -2.61
C SER A 682 5.43 -5.64 -1.92
N PRO A 683 6.66 -5.50 -2.48
CA PRO A 683 7.64 -4.56 -1.98
C PRO A 683 7.32 -3.13 -2.41
N SER A 684 6.19 -2.85 -3.08
CA SER A 684 5.75 -1.48 -3.38
C SER A 684 4.87 -0.88 -2.29
N LEU A 685 4.27 -1.70 -1.41
CA LEU A 685 3.45 -1.18 -0.31
C LEU A 685 4.32 -0.41 0.68
N ARG A 686 3.93 0.82 0.99
CA ARG A 686 4.58 1.70 1.98
C ARG A 686 3.51 2.12 2.97
N GLY A 687 3.85 2.35 4.24
CA GLY A 687 2.87 2.79 5.24
C GLY A 687 2.06 1.66 5.90
N MET A 688 0.99 2.02 6.61
CA MET A 688 0.33 1.15 7.60
C MET A 688 -1.01 0.58 7.16
N PHE A 689 -1.81 1.33 6.41
CA PHE A 689 -3.17 0.90 6.07
C PHE A 689 -3.54 1.25 4.64
N GLY A 690 -4.30 0.35 4.02
CA GLY A 690 -5.01 0.56 2.77
C GLY A 690 -6.50 0.43 3.01
N ARG A 691 -7.28 1.37 2.53
CA ARG A 691 -8.68 1.60 2.87
C ARG A 691 -9.53 1.63 1.62
N LEU A 692 -10.63 0.90 1.68
CA LEU A 692 -11.68 0.93 0.68
C LEU A 692 -12.91 1.58 1.33
N VAL A 693 -13.34 2.72 0.80
CA VAL A 693 -14.43 3.53 1.36
C VAL A 693 -15.67 3.45 0.50
N SER A 694 -16.84 3.43 1.14
CA SER A 694 -18.14 3.52 0.48
C SER A 694 -18.57 4.96 0.22
N LEU A 695 -19.55 5.14 -0.67
CA LEU A 695 -20.32 6.38 -0.75
C LEU A 695 -21.02 6.70 0.57
N THR A 696 -21.30 7.97 0.82
CA THR A 696 -22.09 8.40 1.98
C THR A 696 -23.48 7.75 1.97
N GLN A 697 -23.75 6.94 3.00
CA GLN A 697 -25.03 6.30 3.22
C GLN A 697 -25.96 7.21 4.04
N SER A 698 -27.24 7.17 3.71
CA SER A 698 -28.27 7.94 4.42
C SER A 698 -28.61 7.30 5.76
N ALA A 699 -28.86 8.11 6.78
CA ALA A 699 -29.40 7.63 8.06
C ALA A 699 -30.74 6.90 7.83
N GLY A 700 -30.87 5.68 8.34
CA GLY A 700 -32.08 4.85 8.19
C GLY A 700 -32.57 4.33 9.54
N PRO A 701 -33.89 4.13 9.76
CA PRO A 701 -34.47 3.78 11.06
C PRO A 701 -34.24 2.32 11.49
N THR A 702 -33.64 1.50 10.62
CA THR A 702 -33.40 0.07 10.84
C THR A 702 -31.90 -0.23 10.84
N GLU A 703 -31.55 -1.35 11.47
CA GLU A 703 -30.23 -1.97 11.38
C GLU A 703 -29.93 -2.41 9.94
N TYR A 704 -28.66 -2.50 9.57
CA TYR A 704 -28.22 -3.08 8.30
C TYR A 704 -27.32 -4.29 8.54
N CYS A 705 -27.19 -5.15 7.54
CA CYS A 705 -26.24 -6.24 7.53
C CYS A 705 -25.24 -6.07 6.39
N LEU A 706 -23.95 -6.07 6.74
CA LEU A 706 -22.86 -6.25 5.79
C LEU A 706 -22.36 -7.69 5.89
N SER A 707 -22.42 -8.46 4.82
CA SER A 707 -21.79 -9.79 4.72
C SER A 707 -20.78 -9.82 3.57
N PHE A 708 -19.72 -10.58 3.72
CA PHE A 708 -18.65 -10.67 2.72
C PHE A 708 -17.83 -11.94 2.95
N PHE A 709 -17.12 -12.39 1.92
CA PHE A 709 -16.11 -13.43 2.04
C PHE A 709 -14.73 -12.79 2.19
N TYR A 710 -13.88 -13.38 3.01
CA TYR A 710 -12.53 -12.89 3.24
C TYR A 710 -11.51 -14.04 3.27
N LYS A 711 -10.26 -13.71 2.98
CA LYS A 711 -9.14 -14.64 3.00
C LYS A 711 -7.90 -13.94 3.56
N LEU A 712 -7.41 -14.42 4.70
CA LEU A 712 -6.17 -13.96 5.34
C LEU A 712 -5.12 -15.06 5.21
N TYR A 713 -4.30 -14.97 4.18
CA TYR A 713 -3.41 -16.06 3.76
C TYR A 713 -1.94 -15.63 3.81
N GLY A 714 -1.13 -16.35 4.57
CA GLY A 714 0.30 -16.16 4.76
C GLY A 714 0.70 -16.16 6.25
N PRO A 715 1.92 -16.60 6.59
CA PRO A 715 2.37 -16.87 7.95
C PRO A 715 2.39 -15.64 8.85
N ASN A 716 2.50 -14.44 8.27
CA ASN A 716 2.40 -13.17 8.99
C ASN A 716 1.56 -12.21 8.16
N THR A 717 0.29 -12.56 8.06
CA THR A 717 -0.73 -11.74 7.40
C THR A 717 -1.11 -10.56 8.31
N GLY A 718 -1.44 -9.43 7.67
CA GLY A 718 -1.95 -8.24 8.35
C GLY A 718 -3.28 -8.47 9.08
N ALA A 719 -3.98 -7.39 9.39
CA ALA A 719 -5.36 -7.44 9.89
C ALA A 719 -6.34 -6.88 8.87
N LEU A 720 -7.58 -7.36 8.90
CA LEU A 720 -8.71 -6.81 8.16
C LEU A 720 -9.73 -6.26 9.15
N ASN A 721 -10.01 -4.96 9.02
CA ASN A 721 -11.01 -4.26 9.82
C ASN A 721 -12.18 -3.82 8.94
N VAL A 722 -13.38 -3.83 9.52
CA VAL A 722 -14.55 -3.11 9.01
C VAL A 722 -14.90 -2.02 9.99
N LYS A 723 -15.01 -0.78 9.51
CA LYS A 723 -15.35 0.37 10.35
C LYS A 723 -16.53 1.15 9.78
N VAL A 724 -17.18 1.90 10.66
CA VAL A 724 -18.13 2.95 10.31
C VAL A 724 -17.51 4.31 10.63
N LEU A 725 -17.63 5.23 9.68
CA LEU A 725 -17.22 6.63 9.81
C LEU A 725 -18.48 7.49 9.91
N ASP A 726 -18.62 8.23 10.99
CA ASP A 726 -19.72 9.18 11.17
C ASP A 726 -19.48 10.51 10.43
N LYS A 727 -20.49 11.38 10.37
CA LYS A 727 -20.37 12.71 9.75
C LYS A 727 -19.35 13.65 10.41
N ASN A 728 -18.97 13.38 11.67
CA ASN A 728 -18.04 14.21 12.45
C ASN A 728 -16.59 13.71 12.29
N GLY A 729 -16.37 12.62 11.56
CA GLY A 729 -15.06 12.00 11.36
C GLY A 729 -14.66 11.00 12.44
N TYR A 730 -15.59 10.54 13.29
CA TYR A 730 -15.35 9.49 14.27
C TYR A 730 -15.42 8.10 13.61
N GLU A 731 -14.37 7.31 13.79
CA GLU A 731 -14.27 5.93 13.32
C GLU A 731 -14.60 4.94 14.45
N GLU A 732 -15.55 4.04 14.21
CA GLU A 732 -15.88 2.92 15.10
C GLU A 732 -15.62 1.58 14.40
N ILE A 733 -14.91 0.65 15.05
CA ILE A 733 -14.62 -0.69 14.52
C ILE A 733 -15.83 -1.59 14.76
N LEU A 734 -16.39 -2.14 13.69
CA LEU A 734 -17.52 -3.07 13.73
C LEU A 734 -17.07 -4.54 13.72
N TRP A 735 -15.97 -4.83 13.02
CA TRP A 735 -15.43 -6.18 12.87
C TRP A 735 -13.92 -6.12 12.64
N THR A 736 -13.17 -7.09 13.19
CA THR A 736 -11.72 -7.20 13.02
C THR A 736 -11.29 -8.67 13.03
N ARG A 737 -10.35 -9.02 12.15
CA ARG A 737 -9.61 -10.29 12.19
C ARG A 737 -8.15 -10.05 11.83
N SER A 738 -7.25 -10.78 12.48
CA SER A 738 -5.81 -10.72 12.26
C SER A 738 -5.21 -12.12 12.26
N GLY A 739 -3.95 -12.22 11.82
CA GLY A 739 -3.23 -13.49 11.80
C GLY A 739 -3.56 -14.32 10.55
N ALA A 740 -3.01 -15.54 10.50
CA ALA A 740 -3.14 -16.39 9.34
C ALA A 740 -4.36 -17.32 9.49
N HIS A 741 -5.30 -17.27 8.55
CA HIS A 741 -6.52 -18.08 8.56
C HIS A 741 -6.49 -19.17 7.47
N GLY A 742 -5.31 -19.44 6.92
CA GLY A 742 -5.07 -20.43 5.87
C GLY A 742 -5.51 -19.98 4.48
N ASN A 743 -5.18 -20.81 3.48
CA ASN A 743 -5.42 -20.50 2.06
C ASN A 743 -6.88 -20.83 1.63
N VAL A 744 -7.87 -20.42 2.42
CA VAL A 744 -9.30 -20.73 2.21
C VAL A 744 -10.19 -19.50 2.44
N TRP A 745 -11.36 -19.47 1.78
CA TRP A 745 -12.35 -18.41 1.96
C TRP A 745 -13.18 -18.62 3.23
N HIS A 746 -13.40 -17.52 3.96
CA HIS A 746 -14.19 -17.46 5.18
C HIS A 746 -15.35 -16.47 5.01
N GLU A 747 -16.51 -16.80 5.56
CA GLU A 747 -17.69 -15.92 5.52
C GLU A 747 -17.71 -15.01 6.76
N ALA A 748 -17.96 -13.71 6.57
CA ALA A 748 -18.13 -12.74 7.65
C ALA A 748 -19.52 -12.11 7.59
N HIS A 749 -20.13 -11.93 8.77
CA HIS A 749 -21.36 -11.13 8.95
C HIS A 749 -21.11 -10.04 9.97
N CYS A 750 -21.32 -8.80 9.55
CA CYS A 750 -21.05 -7.58 10.29
C CYS A 750 -22.36 -6.76 10.39
N PRO A 751 -23.07 -6.83 11.53
CA PRO A 751 -24.23 -5.99 11.76
C PRO A 751 -23.80 -4.53 11.90
N VAL A 752 -24.47 -3.65 11.17
CA VAL A 752 -24.26 -2.20 11.27
C VAL A 752 -25.38 -1.62 12.12
N PRO A 753 -25.09 -1.12 13.35
CA PRO A 753 -26.09 -0.54 14.22
C PRO A 753 -26.83 0.62 13.54
N HIS A 754 -28.06 0.88 13.98
CA HIS A 754 -28.84 2.03 13.53
C HIS A 754 -28.04 3.34 13.66
N GLN A 755 -27.85 4.04 12.53
CA GLN A 755 -27.12 5.30 12.45
C GLN A 755 -28.08 6.50 12.49
N LEU A 756 -27.78 7.47 13.37
CA LEU A 756 -28.57 8.71 13.54
C LEU A 756 -28.23 9.78 12.50
N THR A 757 -27.07 9.67 11.87
CA THR A 757 -26.55 10.60 10.87
C THR A 757 -26.05 9.84 9.66
N ASN A 758 -25.81 10.56 8.56
CA ASN A 758 -25.13 9.98 7.41
C ASN A 758 -23.77 9.40 7.83
N PHE A 759 -23.39 8.30 7.21
CA PHE A 759 -22.22 7.52 7.57
C PHE A 759 -21.57 6.90 6.34
N GLN A 760 -20.34 6.45 6.47
CA GLN A 760 -19.65 5.64 5.47
C GLN A 760 -19.16 4.35 6.12
N LEU A 761 -19.22 3.25 5.37
CA LEU A 761 -18.52 2.00 5.68
C LEU A 761 -17.14 2.00 5.03
N MET A 762 -16.18 1.36 5.68
CA MET A 762 -14.85 1.14 5.15
C MET A 762 -14.30 -0.25 5.48
N PHE A 763 -13.60 -0.84 4.52
CA PHE A 763 -12.67 -1.94 4.76
C PHE A 763 -11.27 -1.37 4.92
N GLU A 764 -10.53 -1.81 5.94
CA GLU A 764 -9.17 -1.37 6.21
C GLU A 764 -8.26 -2.59 6.34
N ALA A 765 -7.32 -2.74 5.41
CA ALA A 765 -6.24 -3.71 5.50
C ALA A 765 -5.07 -3.07 6.27
N VAL A 766 -4.81 -3.58 7.48
CA VAL A 766 -3.73 -3.11 8.35
C VAL A 766 -2.49 -3.95 8.11
N ARG A 767 -1.40 -3.30 7.77
CA ARG A 767 -0.08 -3.90 7.54
C ARG A 767 0.67 -4.14 8.85
N SER A 768 0.10 -4.97 9.73
CA SER A 768 0.75 -5.48 10.94
C SER A 768 1.79 -6.57 10.64
N GLY A 769 1.65 -7.24 9.48
CA GLY A 769 2.53 -8.26 8.93
C GLY A 769 2.97 -7.96 7.49
N PHE A 770 4.01 -8.65 7.01
CA PHE A 770 4.68 -8.41 5.72
C PHE A 770 4.76 -9.64 4.82
N ASP A 771 4.08 -10.71 5.19
CA ASP A 771 4.19 -12.03 4.58
C ASP A 771 2.80 -12.68 4.53
N GLY A 772 2.01 -12.22 3.56
CA GLY A 772 0.63 -12.66 3.38
C GLY A 772 -0.16 -11.86 2.36
N ARG A 773 -1.44 -12.15 2.28
CA ARG A 773 -2.45 -11.50 1.43
C ARG A 773 -3.75 -11.39 2.22
N VAL A 774 -4.35 -10.21 2.12
CA VAL A 774 -5.70 -9.93 2.63
C VAL A 774 -6.60 -9.81 1.40
N ALA A 775 -7.60 -10.67 1.25
CA ALA A 775 -8.56 -10.58 0.16
C ALA A 775 -10.00 -10.55 0.67
N ILE A 776 -10.87 -9.87 -0.07
CA ILE A 776 -12.31 -9.81 0.15
C ILE A 776 -13.05 -10.09 -1.16
N ASP A 777 -14.24 -10.67 -1.04
CA ASP A 777 -15.10 -11.00 -2.17
C ASP A 777 -16.59 -11.05 -1.77
N ASP A 778 -17.49 -11.08 -2.75
CA ASP A 778 -18.93 -11.28 -2.58
C ASP A 778 -19.55 -10.42 -1.46
N VAL A 779 -19.24 -9.13 -1.47
CA VAL A 779 -19.76 -8.16 -0.51
C VAL A 779 -21.25 -7.96 -0.75
N ALA A 780 -22.06 -8.04 0.30
CA ALA A 780 -23.48 -7.77 0.27
C ALA A 780 -23.87 -6.83 1.42
N PHE A 781 -24.62 -5.78 1.09
CA PHE A 781 -25.12 -4.81 2.06
C PHE A 781 -26.64 -4.70 1.94
N VAL A 782 -27.34 -5.20 2.96
CA VAL A 782 -28.80 -5.33 2.95
C VAL A 782 -29.44 -4.67 4.17
N SER A 783 -30.65 -4.12 3.99
CA SER A 783 -31.44 -3.59 5.10
C SER A 783 -32.03 -4.72 5.95
N GLY A 784 -31.91 -4.62 7.27
CA GLY A 784 -32.39 -5.62 8.22
C GLY A 784 -31.25 -6.36 8.94
N PRO A 785 -31.60 -7.23 9.90
CA PRO A 785 -30.62 -8.00 10.66
C PRO A 785 -29.94 -9.05 9.77
N CYS A 786 -28.71 -9.41 10.10
CA CYS A 786 -27.98 -10.45 9.39
C CYS A 786 -28.67 -11.82 9.44
N ALA A 787 -28.57 -12.59 8.35
CA ALA A 787 -28.92 -14.00 8.32
C ALA A 787 -28.11 -14.78 9.38
N ILE A 788 -28.68 -15.87 9.90
CA ILE A 788 -28.11 -16.60 11.05
C ILE A 788 -26.79 -17.26 10.62
N PRO A 789 -25.63 -16.76 11.08
CA PRO A 789 -24.33 -17.16 10.56
C PRO A 789 -24.03 -18.62 10.93
N ARG A 790 -23.35 -19.40 10.08
CA ARG A 790 -22.93 -20.78 10.41
C ARG A 790 -21.90 -20.84 11.54
N MET A 791 -21.20 -19.74 11.78
CA MET A 791 -20.28 -19.54 12.90
C MET A 791 -20.76 -18.40 13.80
N CYS A 792 -20.53 -18.50 15.11
CA CYS A 792 -20.78 -17.42 16.06
C CYS A 792 -19.71 -17.40 17.14
N SER A 793 -18.81 -16.42 17.04
CA SER A 793 -17.72 -16.18 17.99
C SER A 793 -18.04 -15.12 19.04
N PHE A 794 -19.25 -14.57 19.05
CA PHE A 794 -19.70 -13.52 19.97
C PHE A 794 -18.94 -12.16 20.01
N GLU A 795 -17.83 -11.99 19.28
CA GLU A 795 -17.01 -10.76 19.28
C GLU A 795 -17.74 -9.43 18.99
N GLY A 796 -18.73 -9.43 18.09
CA GLY A 796 -19.50 -8.23 17.74
C GLY A 796 -20.97 -8.26 18.18
N GLN A 797 -21.56 -9.45 18.34
CA GLN A 797 -22.98 -9.63 18.61
C GLN A 797 -23.33 -11.01 19.17
N GLN A 798 -24.56 -11.19 19.66
CA GLN A 798 -25.08 -12.47 20.18
C GLN A 798 -25.56 -13.44 19.08
N CYS A 799 -25.38 -13.13 17.79
CA CYS A 799 -25.81 -13.94 16.64
C CYS A 799 -27.28 -14.44 16.71
N GLY A 800 -28.16 -13.64 17.31
CA GLY A 800 -29.58 -13.99 17.52
C GLY A 800 -29.84 -15.03 18.62
N TYR A 801 -28.82 -15.47 19.37
CA TYR A 801 -29.03 -16.33 20.53
C TYR A 801 -29.82 -15.61 21.61
N SER A 802 -30.79 -16.31 22.20
CA SER A 802 -31.67 -15.78 23.23
C SER A 802 -31.60 -16.60 24.49
N SER A 803 -31.70 -15.93 25.64
CA SER A 803 -31.64 -16.60 26.95
C SER A 803 -33.03 -16.80 27.54
N SER A 804 -33.29 -17.99 28.09
CA SER A 804 -34.50 -18.32 28.83
C SER A 804 -34.18 -19.09 30.12
N GLY A 805 -35.04 -18.97 31.14
CA GLY A 805 -34.87 -19.68 32.42
C GLY A 805 -34.71 -18.75 33.63
N LYS A 806 -34.16 -19.29 34.74
CA LYS A 806 -34.12 -18.60 36.04
C LYS A 806 -33.14 -17.42 36.09
N ILE A 807 -32.05 -17.52 35.33
CA ILE A 807 -31.06 -16.47 35.15
C ILE A 807 -30.84 -16.23 33.65
N LYS A 808 -30.43 -15.02 33.30
CA LYS A 808 -30.02 -14.69 31.93
C LYS A 808 -28.56 -15.08 31.69
N TRP A 809 -28.29 -15.64 30.52
CA TRP A 809 -26.95 -15.68 29.97
C TRP A 809 -26.48 -14.25 29.66
N LEU A 810 -25.22 -13.98 29.94
CA LEU A 810 -24.61 -12.67 29.81
C LEU A 810 -23.56 -12.71 28.71
N HIS A 811 -23.66 -11.80 27.76
CA HIS A 811 -22.60 -11.50 26.80
C HIS A 811 -21.57 -10.60 27.50
N ARG A 812 -20.33 -11.09 27.67
CA ARG A 812 -19.30 -10.44 28.48
C ARG A 812 -17.91 -10.64 27.90
N SER A 813 -17.04 -9.70 28.21
CA SER A 813 -15.59 -9.80 27.99
C SER A 813 -14.83 -9.91 29.31
N GLY A 814 -13.61 -10.45 29.25
CA GLY A 814 -12.71 -10.57 30.39
C GLY A 814 -12.49 -9.25 31.15
N HIS A 815 -12.31 -8.16 30.41
CA HIS A 815 -12.08 -6.80 30.94
C HIS A 815 -13.23 -6.29 31.81
N THR A 816 -14.47 -6.69 31.49
CA THR A 816 -15.68 -6.28 32.25
C THR A 816 -15.98 -7.18 33.45
N THR A 817 -15.20 -8.25 33.67
CA THR A 817 -15.40 -9.18 34.79
C THR A 817 -14.67 -8.69 36.05
N THR A 818 -15.41 -8.32 37.09
CA THR A 818 -14.79 -7.85 38.35
C THR A 818 -14.47 -8.95 39.36
N VAL A 819 -15.05 -10.17 39.27
CA VAL A 819 -14.69 -11.29 40.19
C VAL A 819 -14.95 -12.72 39.64
N THR A 820 -15.95 -12.96 38.78
CA THR A 820 -16.35 -14.34 38.37
C THR A 820 -16.60 -14.45 36.87
N GLY A 821 -15.83 -15.31 36.18
CA GLY A 821 -15.93 -15.59 34.73
C GLY A 821 -14.56 -15.95 34.12
N PRO A 822 -14.53 -16.39 32.85
CA PRO A 822 -13.31 -16.47 32.05
C PRO A 822 -12.53 -15.14 32.03
N LYS A 823 -11.21 -15.19 32.18
CA LYS A 823 -10.37 -13.98 32.06
C LYS A 823 -10.16 -13.56 30.62
N THR A 824 -10.11 -14.53 29.71
CA THR A 824 -9.94 -14.32 28.27
C THR A 824 -11.01 -15.10 27.54
N ASP A 825 -11.43 -14.61 26.38
CA ASP A 825 -12.25 -15.36 25.43
C ASP A 825 -11.44 -16.45 24.72
N HIS A 826 -12.08 -17.28 23.90
CA HIS A 826 -11.38 -18.27 23.10
C HIS A 826 -10.98 -17.72 21.72
N THR A 827 -11.80 -16.85 21.12
CA THR A 827 -11.63 -16.38 19.74
C THR A 827 -10.37 -15.54 19.52
N LEU A 828 -10.10 -14.59 20.41
CA LEU A 828 -8.95 -13.69 20.39
C LEU A 828 -7.91 -14.06 21.44
N GLU A 829 -8.25 -14.94 22.39
CA GLU A 829 -7.45 -15.25 23.58
C GLU A 829 -7.03 -14.01 24.39
N THR A 830 -7.86 -12.97 24.42
CA THR A 830 -7.58 -11.70 25.12
C THR A 830 -8.64 -11.35 26.15
N GLU A 831 -8.35 -10.38 27.03
CA GLU A 831 -9.38 -9.86 27.95
C GLU A 831 -10.46 -9.04 27.21
N ASN A 832 -10.20 -8.65 25.96
CA ASN A 832 -11.09 -7.79 25.17
C ASN A 832 -12.16 -8.57 24.40
N GLY A 833 -11.93 -9.86 24.10
CA GLY A 833 -12.90 -10.65 23.37
C GLY A 833 -14.10 -11.07 24.23
N PHE A 834 -15.14 -11.55 23.56
CA PHE A 834 -16.48 -11.72 24.12
C PHE A 834 -16.97 -13.17 24.04
N TYR A 835 -17.68 -13.59 25.09
CA TYR A 835 -18.29 -14.91 25.16
C TYR A 835 -19.66 -14.87 25.86
N MET A 836 -20.41 -15.98 25.80
CA MET A 836 -21.70 -16.12 26.51
C MET A 836 -21.52 -16.88 27.82
N MET A 837 -21.93 -16.29 28.94
CA MET A 837 -21.71 -16.82 30.28
C MET A 837 -23.00 -16.95 31.11
N ALA A 838 -23.17 -18.10 31.78
CA ALA A 838 -24.15 -18.32 32.83
C ALA A 838 -23.46 -18.41 34.21
N ASN A 839 -23.94 -17.62 35.19
CA ASN A 839 -23.47 -17.69 36.56
C ASN A 839 -24.15 -18.85 37.31
N THR A 840 -23.40 -19.89 37.64
CA THR A 840 -23.95 -21.09 38.28
C THR A 840 -23.77 -21.11 39.80
N GLY A 841 -23.33 -20.00 40.38
CA GLY A 841 -23.16 -19.87 41.82
C GLY A 841 -24.48 -20.12 42.56
N LYS A 842 -24.40 -20.68 43.77
CA LYS A 842 -25.53 -21.08 44.62
C LYS A 842 -26.58 -19.99 44.82
N GLU A 843 -26.17 -18.73 44.79
CA GLU A 843 -27.04 -17.56 44.93
C GLU A 843 -27.86 -17.27 43.66
N PHE A 844 -27.32 -17.62 42.49
CA PHE A 844 -27.91 -17.32 41.19
C PHE A 844 -28.61 -18.54 40.58
N LEU A 845 -27.95 -19.70 40.56
CA LEU A 845 -28.49 -20.96 40.05
C LEU A 845 -28.31 -22.10 41.08
N PRO A 846 -29.22 -22.21 42.07
CA PRO A 846 -29.23 -23.30 43.04
C PRO A 846 -29.24 -24.71 42.39
N SER A 847 -28.91 -25.72 43.20
CA SER A 847 -28.86 -27.12 42.73
C SER A 847 -30.18 -27.55 42.09
N GLY A 848 -30.12 -28.00 40.83
CA GLY A 848 -31.27 -28.47 40.05
C GLY A 848 -32.05 -27.39 39.29
N ASP A 849 -31.77 -26.10 39.52
CA ASP A 849 -32.31 -25.03 38.69
C ASP A 849 -31.58 -24.96 37.34
N LYS A 850 -32.29 -24.48 36.32
CA LYS A 850 -31.78 -24.44 34.94
C LYS A 850 -31.94 -23.09 34.24
N THR A 851 -31.02 -22.83 33.33
CA THR A 851 -31.07 -21.75 32.33
C THR A 851 -30.67 -22.30 30.97
N VAL A 852 -31.20 -21.73 29.89
CA VAL A 852 -31.01 -22.21 28.53
C VAL A 852 -30.64 -21.04 27.62
N LEU A 853 -29.61 -21.22 26.80
CA LEU A 853 -29.29 -20.36 25.68
C LEU A 853 -29.77 -21.04 24.39
N THR A 854 -30.64 -20.37 23.65
CA THR A 854 -31.36 -20.92 22.50
C THR A 854 -30.93 -20.20 21.23
N SER A 855 -30.52 -20.94 20.20
CA SER A 855 -30.20 -20.38 18.88
C SER A 855 -31.48 -19.95 18.14
N PRO A 856 -31.35 -19.10 17.11
CA PRO A 856 -32.41 -18.94 16.11
C PRO A 856 -32.78 -20.26 15.43
N VAL A 857 -33.98 -20.30 14.85
CA VAL A 857 -34.48 -21.45 14.08
C VAL A 857 -33.73 -21.55 12.76
N ARG A 858 -33.22 -22.75 12.44
CA ARG A 858 -32.57 -23.08 11.17
C ARG A 858 -33.42 -24.06 10.38
N GLN A 859 -33.30 -23.97 9.05
CA GLN A 859 -33.95 -24.90 8.15
C GLN A 859 -33.34 -26.31 8.25
N GLY A 860 -34.20 -27.32 8.33
CA GLY A 860 -33.76 -28.71 8.37
C GLY A 860 -33.26 -29.19 7.01
N ILE A 861 -32.10 -29.86 6.99
CA ILE A 861 -31.59 -30.53 5.78
C ILE A 861 -31.61 -32.05 5.95
N ALA A 862 -31.56 -32.78 4.82
CA ALA A 862 -31.55 -34.25 4.84
C ALA A 862 -30.21 -34.87 5.28
N ARG A 863 -29.13 -34.06 5.27
CA ARG A 863 -27.77 -34.50 5.62
C ARG A 863 -27.53 -34.28 7.12
N THR A 864 -26.68 -35.12 7.71
CA THR A 864 -26.24 -34.95 9.11
C THR A 864 -25.14 -33.89 9.16
N GLU A 865 -25.34 -32.89 10.01
CA GLU A 865 -24.41 -31.80 10.27
C GLU A 865 -23.67 -32.05 11.61
N CYS A 866 -22.64 -31.27 11.89
CA CYS A 866 -21.91 -31.33 13.16
C CYS A 866 -21.81 -29.95 13.78
N VAL A 867 -22.15 -29.83 15.06
CA VAL A 867 -21.89 -28.62 15.84
C VAL A 867 -20.56 -28.78 16.56
N HIS A 868 -19.75 -27.74 16.50
CA HIS A 868 -18.50 -27.52 17.22
C HIS A 868 -18.69 -26.27 18.09
N PHE A 869 -18.15 -26.27 19.30
CA PHE A 869 -18.20 -25.11 20.17
C PHE A 869 -17.11 -25.20 21.24
N TRP A 870 -16.73 -24.07 21.80
CA TRP A 870 -15.84 -24.00 22.94
C TRP A 870 -16.63 -23.70 24.21
N TYR A 871 -16.20 -24.26 25.34
CA TYR A 871 -16.85 -24.05 26.62
C TYR A 871 -15.86 -24.05 27.77
N GLN A 872 -16.20 -23.33 28.84
CA GLN A 872 -15.38 -23.26 30.04
C GLN A 872 -16.27 -23.37 31.28
N MET A 873 -15.91 -24.27 32.21
CA MET A 873 -16.65 -24.51 33.45
C MET A 873 -15.75 -24.19 34.65
N GLY A 874 -16.03 -23.07 35.31
CA GLY A 874 -15.19 -22.55 36.39
C GLY A 874 -15.76 -22.77 37.79
N GLY A 875 -14.87 -23.07 38.74
CA GLY A 875 -15.17 -23.25 40.16
C GLY A 875 -15.58 -24.68 40.56
N GLU A 876 -15.66 -24.93 41.88
CA GLU A 876 -15.98 -26.26 42.42
C GLU A 876 -17.51 -26.48 42.45
N ASN A 877 -18.00 -27.56 41.82
CA ASN A 877 -19.42 -27.87 41.64
C ASN A 877 -20.18 -26.84 40.78
N SER A 878 -19.64 -26.57 39.60
CA SER A 878 -20.20 -25.63 38.62
C SER A 878 -21.51 -26.11 37.98
N GLY A 879 -21.76 -27.42 37.91
CA GLY A 879 -23.01 -27.97 37.39
C GLY A 879 -22.80 -28.82 36.14
N TYR A 880 -23.81 -28.83 35.27
CA TYR A 880 -23.82 -29.59 34.02
C TYR A 880 -24.10 -28.65 32.85
N LEU A 881 -23.30 -28.78 31.78
CA LEU A 881 -23.60 -28.19 30.48
C LEU A 881 -24.12 -29.30 29.56
N THR A 882 -25.30 -29.12 28.99
CA THR A 882 -25.89 -30.07 28.05
C THR A 882 -26.36 -29.34 26.80
N LEU A 883 -25.92 -29.79 25.62
CA LEU A 883 -26.39 -29.29 24.34
C LEU A 883 -27.49 -30.21 23.80
N TYR A 884 -28.63 -29.62 23.46
CA TYR A 884 -29.71 -30.30 22.76
C TYR A 884 -29.92 -29.70 21.37
N MET A 885 -30.31 -30.55 20.41
CA MET A 885 -31.00 -30.10 19.20
C MET A 885 -32.48 -30.28 19.42
N LYS A 886 -33.25 -29.22 19.19
CA LYS A 886 -34.70 -29.24 19.32
C LYS A 886 -35.34 -28.96 17.97
N PRO A 887 -36.02 -29.94 17.36
CA PRO A 887 -36.88 -29.68 16.22
C PRO A 887 -38.00 -28.70 16.61
N VAL A 888 -38.41 -27.83 15.68
CA VAL A 888 -39.55 -26.91 15.88
C VAL A 888 -40.80 -27.72 16.25
N GLU A 889 -40.98 -28.87 15.61
CA GLU A 889 -42.01 -29.87 15.93
C GLU A 889 -41.35 -31.19 16.36
N GLY A 890 -41.20 -31.40 17.67
CA GLY A 890 -40.66 -32.66 18.20
C GLY A 890 -40.10 -32.56 19.61
N GLU A 891 -39.57 -33.68 20.11
CA GLU A 891 -38.80 -33.69 21.36
C GLU A 891 -37.34 -33.32 21.10
N ARG A 892 -36.73 -32.63 22.07
CA ARG A 892 -35.32 -32.27 22.03
C ARG A 892 -34.43 -33.51 22.17
N VAL A 893 -33.40 -33.60 21.34
CA VAL A 893 -32.41 -34.68 21.30
C VAL A 893 -31.11 -34.19 21.94
N LYS A 894 -30.56 -34.95 22.89
CA LYS A 894 -29.29 -34.62 23.53
C LYS A 894 -28.13 -34.91 22.58
N ILE A 895 -27.30 -33.90 22.30
CA ILE A 895 -26.13 -34.01 21.44
C ILE A 895 -24.84 -34.16 22.26
N PHE A 896 -24.67 -33.33 23.29
CA PHE A 896 -23.47 -33.28 24.11
C PHE A 896 -23.84 -33.06 25.58
N SER A 897 -23.02 -33.57 26.52
CA SER A 897 -23.18 -33.31 27.95
C SER A 897 -21.85 -33.45 28.67
N ASP A 898 -21.52 -32.48 29.51
CA ASP A 898 -20.36 -32.53 30.39
C ASP A 898 -20.69 -32.01 31.81
N SER A 899 -19.88 -32.42 32.79
CA SER A 899 -19.94 -32.04 34.20
C SER A 899 -18.57 -31.89 34.84
N LEU A 900 -17.49 -31.91 34.05
CA LEU A 900 -16.12 -31.82 34.54
C LEU A 900 -15.86 -30.46 35.23
N ASN A 901 -15.59 -30.49 36.54
CA ASN A 901 -15.22 -29.31 37.35
C ASN A 901 -13.70 -29.09 37.32
N GLN A 902 -13.12 -28.71 36.18
CA GLN A 902 -11.66 -28.70 36.05
C GLN A 902 -11.13 -27.44 35.34
N GLY A 903 -10.99 -26.38 36.14
CA GLY A 903 -10.04 -25.29 35.88
C GLY A 903 -10.55 -24.11 35.08
N SER A 904 -9.65 -23.17 34.81
CA SER A 904 -9.91 -21.93 34.07
C SER A 904 -9.54 -22.05 32.58
N VAL A 905 -9.91 -23.17 31.93
CA VAL A 905 -9.44 -23.52 30.59
C VAL A 905 -10.61 -23.78 29.64
N TRP A 906 -10.51 -23.27 28.41
CA TRP A 906 -11.46 -23.49 27.33
C TRP A 906 -11.35 -24.92 26.76
N ARG A 907 -12.48 -25.55 26.50
CA ARG A 907 -12.59 -26.95 26.05
C ARG A 907 -13.45 -27.04 24.81
N HIS A 908 -13.07 -27.90 23.87
CA HIS A 908 -13.84 -28.12 22.65
C HIS A 908 -14.92 -29.20 22.86
N GLY A 909 -16.16 -28.86 22.55
CA GLY A 909 -17.31 -29.76 22.50
C GLY A 909 -17.81 -29.93 21.07
N ASN A 910 -18.32 -31.12 20.74
CA ASN A 910 -18.95 -31.36 19.44
C ASN A 910 -20.11 -32.37 19.52
N GLY A 911 -20.91 -32.43 18.46
CA GLY A 911 -21.81 -33.55 18.22
C GLY A 911 -22.71 -33.44 17.01
N ASN A 912 -23.27 -34.58 16.60
CA ASN A 912 -24.03 -34.71 15.36
C ASN A 912 -25.44 -34.13 15.48
N ILE A 913 -25.85 -33.38 14.47
CA ILE A 913 -27.19 -32.84 14.28
C ILE A 913 -27.86 -33.61 13.14
N SER A 914 -29.02 -34.21 13.41
CA SER A 914 -29.82 -34.90 12.40
C SER A 914 -31.29 -34.57 12.63
N SER A 915 -31.90 -33.77 11.75
CA SER A 915 -33.29 -33.31 11.91
C SER A 915 -34.26 -33.83 10.84
N THR A 916 -33.80 -34.65 9.88
CA THR A 916 -34.63 -35.25 8.82
C THR A 916 -35.57 -34.24 8.12
N LEU A 917 -35.01 -33.11 7.66
CA LEU A 917 -35.72 -31.99 7.00
C LEU A 917 -36.69 -31.16 7.86
N VAL A 918 -36.73 -31.37 9.18
CA VAL A 918 -37.52 -30.53 10.08
C VAL A 918 -36.66 -29.38 10.60
N ASP A 919 -37.19 -28.16 10.57
CA ASP A 919 -36.53 -26.99 11.14
C ASP A 919 -36.18 -27.21 12.61
N TRP A 920 -35.04 -26.67 13.06
CA TRP A 920 -34.49 -26.99 14.37
C TRP A 920 -33.71 -25.81 14.98
N GLN A 921 -33.48 -25.88 16.28
CA GLN A 921 -32.66 -24.92 17.04
C GLN A 921 -31.75 -25.65 18.04
N LEU A 922 -30.64 -25.02 18.42
CA LEU A 922 -29.76 -25.47 19.50
C LEU A 922 -30.23 -24.91 20.83
N GLU A 923 -30.18 -25.75 21.88
CA GLU A 923 -30.44 -25.35 23.26
C GLU A 923 -29.27 -25.78 24.15
N PHE A 924 -28.46 -24.81 24.60
CA PHE A 924 -27.42 -25.00 25.61
C PHE A 924 -28.06 -24.87 27.00
N GLU A 925 -28.37 -25.99 27.64
CA GLU A 925 -28.94 -26.06 28.97
C GLU A 925 -27.84 -26.16 30.03
N VAL A 926 -27.86 -25.23 30.98
CA VAL A 926 -27.01 -25.23 32.16
C VAL A 926 -27.85 -25.55 33.37
N VAL A 927 -27.43 -26.56 34.14
CA VAL A 927 -28.05 -26.95 35.41
C VAL A 927 -27.08 -26.70 36.56
N GLY A 928 -27.46 -25.86 37.51
CA GLY A 928 -26.62 -25.53 38.66
C GLY A 928 -26.43 -26.72 39.61
N ALA A 929 -25.25 -26.85 40.21
CA ALA A 929 -24.96 -27.81 41.28
C ALA A 929 -24.80 -27.16 42.67
N GLY A 930 -24.95 -25.83 42.77
CA GLY A 930 -24.93 -25.10 44.04
C GLY A 930 -23.52 -24.79 44.59
N GLY A 931 -22.50 -24.71 43.73
CA GLY A 931 -21.16 -24.24 44.07
C GLY A 931 -21.09 -22.75 44.38
N LYS A 932 -19.99 -22.26 44.98
CA LYS A 932 -19.78 -20.81 45.22
C LYS A 932 -18.90 -20.24 44.11
N ASN A 933 -19.26 -19.05 43.60
CA ASN A 933 -18.49 -18.35 42.57
C ASN A 933 -18.24 -19.22 41.31
N THR A 934 -19.19 -20.06 40.93
CA THR A 934 -19.07 -20.95 39.77
C THR A 934 -19.73 -20.36 38.54
N TYR A 935 -19.24 -20.75 37.36
CA TYR A 935 -19.79 -20.31 36.09
C TYR A 935 -19.63 -21.36 35.00
N ILE A 936 -20.43 -21.20 33.94
CA ILE A 936 -20.27 -21.93 32.68
C ILE A 936 -20.33 -20.90 31.54
N ALA A 937 -19.34 -20.91 30.67
CA ALA A 937 -19.27 -20.08 29.48
C ALA A 937 -19.21 -20.94 28.21
N VAL A 938 -19.71 -20.41 27.11
CA VAL A 938 -19.60 -20.97 25.75
C VAL A 938 -19.18 -19.89 24.77
N ASP A 939 -18.41 -20.32 23.77
CA ASP A 939 -17.80 -19.48 22.76
C ASP A 939 -17.63 -20.25 21.43
N ASP A 940 -17.36 -19.54 20.34
CA ASP A 940 -16.99 -20.10 19.02
C ASP A 940 -17.88 -21.26 18.52
N ILE A 941 -19.19 -21.02 18.41
CA ILE A 941 -20.14 -22.03 17.94
C ILE A 941 -20.12 -22.11 16.41
N PHE A 942 -19.73 -23.26 15.86
CA PHE A 942 -19.64 -23.52 14.43
C PHE A 942 -20.46 -24.74 14.02
N ILE A 943 -21.20 -24.65 12.92
CA ILE A 943 -21.94 -25.78 12.34
C ILE A 943 -21.32 -26.16 10.99
N SER A 944 -20.78 -27.37 10.91
CA SER A 944 -20.23 -27.94 9.69
C SER A 944 -21.26 -28.80 8.96
N ALA A 945 -21.21 -28.79 7.63
CA ALA A 945 -22.13 -29.52 6.75
C ALA A 945 -21.93 -31.05 6.75
N HIS A 946 -20.98 -31.54 7.54
CA HIS A 946 -20.59 -32.95 7.60
C HIS A 946 -20.79 -33.50 9.01
N PRO A 947 -21.01 -34.83 9.18
CA PRO A 947 -21.04 -35.44 10.50
C PRO A 947 -19.68 -35.30 11.21
N CYS A 948 -19.71 -35.17 12.54
CA CYS A 948 -18.53 -35.18 13.38
C CYS A 948 -17.78 -36.51 13.20
N GLN A 949 -16.49 -36.45 12.89
CA GLN A 949 -15.61 -37.62 12.90
C GLN A 949 -15.37 -38.11 14.34
N ASP A 950 -15.03 -39.40 14.48
CA ASP A 950 -14.79 -40.06 15.77
C ASP A 950 -13.72 -39.32 16.61
N ARG A 951 -14.19 -38.59 17.64
CA ARG A 951 -13.42 -38.06 18.79
C ARG A 951 -12.10 -37.30 18.51
N GLY A 952 -11.92 -36.68 17.34
CA GLY A 952 -10.72 -35.86 17.05
C GLY A 952 -9.37 -36.61 17.05
N SER A 953 -9.39 -37.93 17.28
CA SER A 953 -8.20 -38.78 17.40
C SER A 953 -7.47 -39.05 16.07
N LYS A 954 -8.11 -38.77 14.94
CA LYS A 954 -7.55 -38.93 13.59
C LYS A 954 -7.92 -37.70 12.78
N CYS A 955 -6.92 -37.01 12.27
CA CYS A 955 -7.11 -35.82 11.45
C CYS A 955 -6.28 -35.95 10.17
N SER A 956 -6.97 -36.12 9.04
CA SER A 956 -6.36 -36.16 7.71
C SER A 956 -6.27 -34.78 7.06
N LEU A 957 -6.68 -33.71 7.75
CA LEU A 957 -6.67 -32.31 7.29
C LEU A 957 -7.55 -31.95 6.06
N GLU A 958 -8.02 -32.93 5.29
CA GLU A 958 -8.94 -32.78 4.13
C GLU A 958 -10.28 -32.08 4.40
N LYS A 959 -10.65 -31.90 5.68
CA LYS A 959 -11.88 -31.24 6.11
C LYS A 959 -11.61 -30.15 7.14
N GLY A 960 -10.42 -29.54 7.07
CA GLY A 960 -9.94 -28.56 8.03
C GLY A 960 -9.10 -29.18 9.16
N MET A 961 -8.77 -28.37 10.17
CA MET A 961 -7.85 -28.73 11.27
C MET A 961 -8.45 -29.70 12.32
N CYS A 962 -9.63 -30.25 12.07
CA CYS A 962 -10.34 -31.19 12.96
C CYS A 962 -10.59 -30.65 14.39
N SER A 963 -9.81 -31.09 15.39
CA SER A 963 -9.87 -30.59 16.78
C SER A 963 -8.55 -29.92 17.20
N TRP A 964 -7.63 -29.72 16.25
CA TRP A 964 -6.42 -28.94 16.46
C TRP A 964 -6.70 -27.47 16.19
N SER A 965 -6.02 -26.59 16.92
CA SER A 965 -6.15 -25.14 16.75
C SER A 965 -4.80 -24.46 16.89
N ASN A 966 -4.59 -23.38 16.14
CA ASN A 966 -3.54 -22.42 16.43
C ASN A 966 -3.91 -21.63 17.70
N THR A 967 -2.91 -21.24 18.48
CA THR A 967 -3.08 -20.29 19.59
C THR A 967 -3.16 -18.87 19.04
N GLN A 968 -3.95 -18.01 19.65
CA GLN A 968 -3.97 -16.57 19.33
C GLN A 968 -3.17 -15.72 20.34
N SER A 969 -2.61 -16.34 21.38
CA SER A 969 -1.77 -15.67 22.37
C SER A 969 -0.39 -15.30 21.83
N ALA A 970 -0.19 -14.00 21.59
CA ALA A 970 1.10 -13.42 21.23
C ALA A 970 2.24 -13.65 22.26
N ALA A 971 1.91 -14.15 23.47
CA ALA A 971 2.91 -14.54 24.46
C ALA A 971 3.44 -15.96 24.26
N MET A 972 2.69 -16.83 23.58
CA MET A 972 3.05 -18.23 23.35
C MET A 972 3.76 -18.40 22.00
N ASP A 973 3.24 -17.78 20.96
CA ASP A 973 3.82 -17.82 19.62
C ASP A 973 3.60 -16.51 18.83
N SER A 974 4.05 -16.48 17.58
CA SER A 974 4.16 -15.28 16.75
C SER A 974 3.73 -15.48 15.30
N LEU A 975 3.47 -16.73 14.92
CA LEU A 975 3.11 -17.21 13.60
C LEU A 975 2.11 -18.35 13.78
N ASP A 976 1.28 -18.59 12.77
CA ASP A 976 0.28 -19.66 12.78
C ASP A 976 0.67 -20.77 11.78
N TRP A 977 0.19 -21.99 12.01
CA TRP A 977 0.23 -23.04 10.98
C TRP A 977 -0.88 -22.83 9.96
N GLU A 978 -0.56 -22.99 8.68
CA GLU A 978 -1.49 -22.72 7.59
C GLU A 978 -1.95 -23.99 6.89
N LEU A 979 -3.24 -24.07 6.55
CA LEU A 979 -3.79 -25.17 5.75
C LEU A 979 -3.73 -24.78 4.26
N THR A 980 -3.15 -25.63 3.41
CA THR A 980 -3.05 -25.42 1.96
C THR A 980 -3.04 -26.75 1.19
N SER A 981 -2.99 -26.68 -0.14
CA SER A 981 -2.77 -27.81 -1.06
C SER A 981 -1.74 -27.42 -2.12
N SER A 982 -1.16 -28.37 -2.85
CA SER A 982 -0.18 -28.03 -3.90
C SER A 982 -0.82 -27.32 -5.10
N GLU A 983 -2.10 -27.55 -5.40
CA GLU A 983 -2.83 -26.86 -6.47
C GLU A 983 -3.12 -25.40 -6.11
N ALA A 984 -3.45 -25.12 -4.85
CA ALA A 984 -3.85 -23.79 -4.40
C ALA A 984 -2.66 -22.91 -3.99
N GLU A 985 -1.48 -23.49 -3.78
CA GLU A 985 -0.28 -22.82 -3.30
C GLU A 985 0.59 -22.33 -4.46
N GLU A 986 0.69 -21.01 -4.61
CA GLU A 986 1.43 -20.38 -5.71
C GLU A 986 2.72 -19.67 -5.25
N HIS A 987 2.85 -19.37 -3.95
CA HIS A 987 3.89 -18.47 -3.45
C HIS A 987 5.05 -19.21 -2.76
N TYR A 988 4.75 -20.25 -2.00
CA TYR A 988 5.73 -20.99 -1.21
C TYR A 988 6.07 -22.33 -1.85
N MET A 989 7.32 -22.77 -1.64
CA MET A 989 7.71 -24.13 -1.98
C MET A 989 7.05 -25.09 -0.99
N VAL A 990 6.09 -25.88 -1.46
CA VAL A 990 5.36 -26.90 -0.68
C VAL A 990 5.56 -28.30 -1.25
N PRO A 991 5.18 -29.37 -0.53
CA PRO A 991 5.10 -30.71 -1.11
C PRO A 991 4.24 -30.72 -2.38
N LEU A 992 4.71 -31.41 -3.44
CA LEU A 992 3.99 -31.55 -4.71
C LEU A 992 2.66 -32.32 -4.57
N GLU A 993 2.61 -33.23 -3.62
CA GLU A 993 1.45 -34.06 -3.33
C GLU A 993 1.28 -34.17 -1.81
N ASP A 994 0.02 -34.13 -1.38
CA ASP A 994 -0.37 -34.46 -0.01
C ASP A 994 -0.04 -35.93 0.32
N HIS A 995 -0.01 -36.31 1.60
CA HIS A 995 0.25 -37.71 1.98
C HIS A 995 -1.03 -38.57 1.99
N THR A 996 -2.18 -37.98 2.34
CA THR A 996 -3.47 -38.68 2.52
C THR A 996 -4.04 -39.29 1.22
N LEU A 997 -4.27 -38.45 0.21
CA LEU A 997 -4.79 -38.75 -1.13
C LEU A 997 -3.67 -39.00 -2.14
N GLY A 998 -2.46 -38.47 -1.92
CA GLY A 998 -1.36 -38.56 -2.88
C GLY A 998 -1.62 -37.74 -4.14
N THR A 999 -2.21 -36.55 -3.97
CA THR A 999 -2.61 -35.69 -5.08
C THR A 999 -2.18 -34.25 -4.85
N GLU A 1000 -2.23 -33.44 -5.90
CA GLU A 1000 -2.02 -31.98 -5.80
C GLU A 1000 -3.16 -31.29 -5.04
N LYS A 1001 -4.30 -31.97 -4.89
CA LYS A 1001 -5.56 -31.44 -4.32
C LYS A 1001 -5.73 -31.66 -2.82
N GLY A 1002 -5.06 -32.65 -2.24
CA GLY A 1002 -5.22 -32.90 -0.81
C GLY A 1002 -4.51 -31.86 0.03
N GLN A 1003 -4.93 -31.79 1.29
CA GLN A 1003 -4.65 -30.68 2.18
C GLN A 1003 -3.67 -31.08 3.25
N PHE A 1004 -2.72 -30.19 3.55
CA PHE A 1004 -1.75 -30.36 4.62
C PHE A 1004 -1.51 -29.04 5.34
N LEU A 1005 -1.01 -29.13 6.57
CA LEU A 1005 -0.58 -27.96 7.33
C LEU A 1005 0.86 -27.63 6.96
N PHE A 1006 1.20 -26.37 6.79
CA PHE A 1006 2.58 -25.97 6.53
C PHE A 1006 2.97 -24.69 7.28
N LEU A 1007 4.28 -24.53 7.42
CA LEU A 1007 4.94 -23.34 7.94
C LEU A 1007 6.10 -23.01 7.00
N SER A 1008 6.00 -21.87 6.32
CA SER A 1008 7.03 -21.38 5.40
C SER A 1008 8.06 -20.51 6.10
N SER A 1009 9.26 -20.44 5.51
CA SER A 1009 10.34 -19.58 5.93
C SER A 1009 10.68 -18.56 4.84
N SER A 1010 10.84 -17.31 5.24
CA SER A 1010 11.12 -16.15 4.39
C SER A 1010 12.10 -15.19 5.06
N THR A 1011 12.84 -14.40 4.27
CA THR A 1011 13.73 -13.34 4.77
C THR A 1011 13.01 -12.02 5.07
N ARG A 1012 11.69 -11.95 4.79
CA ARG A 1012 10.85 -10.74 4.94
C ARG A 1012 10.50 -10.41 6.38
N THR A 1013 10.56 -11.41 7.25
CA THR A 1013 10.30 -11.32 8.68
C THR A 1013 11.46 -11.95 9.45
N GLN A 1014 11.62 -11.61 10.72
CA GLN A 1014 12.74 -12.09 11.55
C GLN A 1014 12.80 -13.62 11.62
N ASP A 1015 14.01 -14.17 11.76
CA ASP A 1015 14.23 -15.61 11.99
C ASP A 1015 13.87 -16.03 13.43
N ASN A 1016 13.62 -17.33 13.63
CA ASN A 1016 13.29 -17.96 14.92
C ASN A 1016 11.94 -17.57 15.53
N LEU A 1017 11.04 -17.02 14.72
CA LEU A 1017 9.63 -16.91 15.07
C LEU A 1017 9.02 -18.30 15.22
N LYS A 1018 8.06 -18.44 16.14
CA LYS A 1018 7.45 -19.72 16.52
C LYS A 1018 5.99 -19.78 16.09
N ALA A 1019 5.52 -20.99 15.77
CA ALA A 1019 4.11 -21.33 15.56
C ALA A 1019 3.73 -22.57 16.36
N HIS A 1020 2.66 -22.50 17.15
CA HIS A 1020 2.20 -23.57 18.05
C HIS A 1020 0.83 -24.09 17.63
N LEU A 1021 0.79 -25.36 17.20
CA LEU A 1021 -0.45 -26.09 16.96
C LEU A 1021 -0.82 -26.92 18.20
N LEU A 1022 -2.00 -26.69 18.76
CA LEU A 1022 -2.47 -27.28 20.02
C LEU A 1022 -3.51 -28.37 19.79
N SER A 1023 -3.38 -29.50 20.49
CA SER A 1023 -4.43 -30.51 20.58
C SER A 1023 -5.52 -30.10 21.59
N PRO A 1024 -6.69 -30.77 21.59
CA PRO A 1024 -7.62 -30.68 22.72
C PRO A 1024 -6.93 -31.11 24.02
N HIS A 1025 -7.46 -30.66 25.15
CA HIS A 1025 -7.04 -31.17 26.46
C HIS A 1025 -7.37 -32.65 26.60
N LEU A 1026 -6.34 -33.45 26.85
CA LEU A 1026 -6.42 -34.91 26.97
C LEU A 1026 -6.30 -35.33 28.45
N PRO A 1027 -7.09 -36.32 28.89
CA PRO A 1027 -7.04 -36.80 30.26
C PRO A 1027 -5.67 -37.40 30.61
N PRO A 1028 -5.32 -37.49 31.92
CA PRO A 1028 -4.12 -38.19 32.37
C PRO A 1028 -4.01 -39.59 31.77
N THR A 1029 -2.81 -39.97 31.36
CA THR A 1029 -2.56 -41.23 30.65
C THR A 1029 -1.24 -41.86 31.06
N LYS A 1030 -1.22 -43.20 31.14
CA LYS A 1030 0.01 -43.97 31.30
C LYS A 1030 0.68 -44.31 29.96
N GLY A 1031 0.05 -43.98 28.83
CA GLY A 1031 0.62 -44.11 27.50
C GLY A 1031 -0.38 -43.70 26.43
N THR A 1032 -0.02 -42.71 25.64
CA THR A 1032 -0.74 -42.26 24.43
C THR A 1032 0.22 -42.26 23.27
N CYS A 1033 -0.16 -42.90 22.17
CA CYS A 1033 0.61 -42.88 20.94
C CYS A 1033 0.15 -41.74 20.04
N LEU A 1034 1.05 -40.81 19.72
CA LEU A 1034 0.90 -39.82 18.65
C LEU A 1034 1.62 -40.32 17.39
N ARG A 1035 0.95 -40.22 16.24
CA ARG A 1035 1.52 -40.44 14.91
C ARG A 1035 1.29 -39.19 14.06
N VAL A 1036 2.32 -38.75 13.35
CA VAL A 1036 2.26 -37.60 12.45
C VAL A 1036 3.20 -37.80 11.29
N TRP A 1037 2.79 -37.40 10.09
CA TRP A 1037 3.65 -37.33 8.92
C TRP A 1037 4.23 -35.92 8.77
N VAL A 1038 5.53 -35.85 8.51
CA VAL A 1038 6.25 -34.58 8.42
C VAL A 1038 7.04 -34.53 7.13
N TYR A 1039 6.94 -33.41 6.43
CA TYR A 1039 7.76 -33.04 5.29
C TYR A 1039 8.71 -31.90 5.69
N LYS A 1040 10.01 -32.06 5.39
CA LYS A 1040 11.04 -31.01 5.57
C LYS A 1040 12.19 -31.26 4.58
N PRO A 1041 12.43 -30.39 3.59
CA PRO A 1041 13.52 -30.58 2.65
C PRO A 1041 14.88 -30.25 3.29
N PHE A 1042 15.97 -30.79 2.73
CA PHE A 1042 17.35 -30.54 3.22
C PHE A 1042 17.76 -29.06 3.20
N SER A 1043 17.21 -28.27 2.27
CA SER A 1043 17.43 -26.83 2.19
C SER A 1043 16.73 -26.03 3.29
N SER A 1044 15.83 -26.66 4.06
CA SER A 1044 15.06 -26.00 5.11
C SER A 1044 15.85 -25.93 6.42
N ASN A 1045 16.12 -24.70 6.87
CA ASN A 1045 16.72 -24.44 8.19
C ASN A 1045 15.67 -24.24 9.31
N SER A 1046 14.40 -24.40 8.97
CA SER A 1046 13.27 -24.44 9.91
C SER A 1046 13.42 -25.62 10.88
N LYS A 1047 12.82 -25.56 12.08
CA LYS A 1047 12.87 -26.66 13.07
C LYS A 1047 11.47 -27.08 13.49
N LEU A 1048 11.27 -28.37 13.74
CA LEU A 1048 10.01 -28.90 14.29
C LEU A 1048 10.27 -29.57 15.64
N ARG A 1049 9.42 -29.29 16.62
CA ARG A 1049 9.43 -29.92 17.94
C ARG A 1049 8.03 -30.34 18.35
N VAL A 1050 7.95 -31.41 19.12
CA VAL A 1050 6.70 -31.85 19.75
C VAL A 1050 6.88 -31.77 21.26
N TRP A 1051 5.93 -31.14 21.94
CA TRP A 1051 5.93 -30.92 23.38
C TRP A 1051 4.68 -31.51 24.03
N ARG A 1052 4.81 -31.86 25.31
CA ARG A 1052 3.68 -32.11 26.23
C ARG A 1052 3.51 -30.91 27.14
N LEU A 1053 2.38 -30.23 27.06
CA LEU A 1053 1.97 -29.20 28.01
C LEU A 1053 1.16 -29.84 29.14
N SER A 1054 1.69 -29.85 30.37
CA SER A 1054 1.03 -30.44 31.54
C SER A 1054 1.31 -29.59 32.79
N GLY A 1055 0.28 -29.18 33.53
CA GLY A 1055 0.44 -28.34 34.72
C GLY A 1055 1.10 -26.97 34.44
N GLY A 1056 0.93 -26.44 33.22
CA GLY A 1056 1.57 -25.21 32.76
C GLY A 1056 3.04 -25.35 32.32
N ASN A 1057 3.62 -26.55 32.34
CA ASN A 1057 5.00 -26.81 31.94
C ASN A 1057 5.08 -27.53 30.59
N LEU A 1058 5.87 -26.99 29.66
CA LEU A 1058 6.20 -27.63 28.38
C LEU A 1058 7.38 -28.61 28.55
N ASN A 1059 7.17 -29.88 28.19
CA ASN A 1059 8.19 -30.91 28.20
C ASN A 1059 8.45 -31.43 26.78
N GLN A 1060 9.70 -31.35 26.31
CA GLN A 1060 10.04 -31.75 24.94
C GLN A 1060 9.95 -33.27 24.79
N LEU A 1061 9.28 -33.74 23.73
CA LEU A 1061 9.12 -35.16 23.40
C LEU A 1061 9.91 -35.53 22.13
N LEU A 1062 9.89 -34.66 21.12
CA LEU A 1062 10.56 -34.88 19.84
C LEU A 1062 11.22 -33.57 19.38
N ALA A 1063 12.38 -33.70 18.72
CA ALA A 1063 12.99 -32.65 17.93
C ALA A 1063 13.43 -33.25 16.59
N VAL A 1064 13.11 -32.58 15.48
CA VAL A 1064 13.43 -33.03 14.12
C VAL A 1064 14.49 -32.10 13.51
N ASP A 1065 15.69 -32.64 13.29
CA ASP A 1065 16.83 -31.86 12.77
C ASP A 1065 16.95 -31.96 11.22
N GLU A 1066 17.07 -33.17 10.66
CA GLU A 1066 17.23 -33.41 9.22
C GLU A 1066 16.34 -34.54 8.69
N LEU A 1067 15.73 -34.31 7.52
CA LEU A 1067 14.89 -35.27 6.80
C LEU A 1067 15.36 -35.34 5.34
N GLY A 1068 15.51 -36.56 4.83
CA GLY A 1068 15.99 -36.82 3.46
C GLY A 1068 15.00 -37.51 2.54
N GLU A 1069 13.81 -37.80 3.02
CA GLU A 1069 12.68 -38.36 2.28
C GLU A 1069 11.54 -37.32 2.29
N PRO A 1070 10.67 -37.28 1.26
CA PRO A 1070 9.61 -36.28 1.13
C PRO A 1070 8.66 -36.30 2.35
N TRP A 1071 8.03 -37.43 2.67
CA TRP A 1071 7.19 -37.56 3.86
C TRP A 1071 7.74 -38.61 4.82
N ARG A 1072 7.93 -38.27 6.10
CA ARG A 1072 8.38 -39.22 7.15
C ARG A 1072 7.41 -39.26 8.32
N ARG A 1073 7.01 -40.46 8.72
CA ARG A 1073 6.19 -40.69 9.91
C ARG A 1073 7.02 -40.67 11.19
N PHE A 1074 6.49 -40.02 12.22
CA PHE A 1074 6.99 -40.06 13.59
C PHE A 1074 5.94 -40.68 14.51
N ASP A 1075 6.38 -41.62 15.34
CA ASP A 1075 5.57 -42.27 16.37
C ASP A 1075 6.13 -41.83 17.74
N VAL A 1076 5.33 -41.13 18.56
CA VAL A 1076 5.76 -40.51 19.82
C VAL A 1076 4.91 -41.02 20.98
N ASP A 1077 5.57 -41.61 21.98
CA ASP A 1077 4.93 -42.07 23.22
C ASP A 1077 4.81 -40.93 24.24
N ILE A 1078 3.58 -40.69 24.71
CA ILE A 1078 3.26 -39.62 25.65
C ILE A 1078 2.72 -40.22 26.94
N THR A 1079 3.25 -39.79 28.08
CA THR A 1079 2.75 -40.14 29.41
C THR A 1079 2.46 -38.86 30.18
N SER A 1080 1.40 -38.84 31.00
CA SER A 1080 1.07 -37.70 31.84
C SER A 1080 0.28 -38.12 33.06
N THR A 1081 0.70 -37.67 34.24
CA THR A 1081 -0.05 -37.86 35.50
C THR A 1081 -1.18 -36.86 35.67
N GLU A 1082 -1.18 -35.80 34.88
CA GLU A 1082 -2.16 -34.72 34.87
C GLU A 1082 -2.79 -34.62 33.48
N GLU A 1083 -3.87 -33.85 33.37
CA GLU A 1083 -4.40 -33.44 32.06
C GLU A 1083 -3.30 -32.75 31.26
N TYR A 1084 -3.24 -33.02 29.95
CA TYR A 1084 -2.18 -32.51 29.10
C TYR A 1084 -2.67 -32.15 27.70
N GLN A 1085 -1.91 -31.33 27.01
CA GLN A 1085 -2.05 -31.08 25.56
C GLN A 1085 -0.77 -31.50 24.84
N ILE A 1086 -0.95 -31.87 23.58
CA ILE A 1086 0.13 -32.06 22.62
C ILE A 1086 0.32 -30.73 21.90
N VAL A 1087 1.56 -30.23 21.87
CA VAL A 1087 1.91 -28.99 21.17
C VAL A 1087 2.92 -29.32 20.08
N ILE A 1088 2.58 -29.00 18.83
CA ILE A 1088 3.51 -29.11 17.71
C ILE A 1088 4.05 -27.71 17.43
N GLU A 1089 5.33 -27.50 17.74
CA GLU A 1089 6.04 -26.23 17.59
C GLU A 1089 6.86 -26.23 16.30
N GLY A 1090 6.52 -25.34 15.38
CA GLY A 1090 7.33 -24.99 14.23
C GLY A 1090 8.17 -23.74 14.54
N ILE A 1091 9.44 -23.75 14.17
CA ILE A 1091 10.34 -22.59 14.28
C ILE A 1091 10.78 -22.21 12.88
N LYS A 1092 10.41 -21.00 12.47
CA LYS A 1092 10.77 -20.42 11.18
C LYS A 1092 12.28 -20.19 11.08
N GLY A 1093 12.85 -20.57 9.95
CA GLY A 1093 14.21 -20.22 9.55
C GLY A 1093 14.22 -19.12 8.48
N SER A 1094 15.36 -18.97 7.80
CA SER A 1094 15.52 -18.02 6.70
C SER A 1094 15.13 -18.57 5.34
N SER A 1095 15.02 -19.90 5.18
CA SER A 1095 14.64 -20.55 3.92
C SER A 1095 14.01 -21.93 4.11
N GLY A 1096 13.06 -22.28 3.24
CA GLY A 1096 12.43 -23.59 3.16
C GLY A 1096 11.04 -23.68 3.80
N VAL A 1097 10.53 -24.90 3.95
CA VAL A 1097 9.18 -25.19 4.47
C VAL A 1097 9.22 -26.36 5.45
N ILE A 1098 8.24 -26.43 6.34
CA ILE A 1098 7.86 -27.65 7.06
C ILE A 1098 6.37 -27.89 6.79
N ALA A 1099 5.98 -29.13 6.48
CA ALA A 1099 4.57 -29.50 6.39
C ALA A 1099 4.25 -30.72 7.26
N LEU A 1100 2.99 -30.78 7.71
CA LEU A 1100 2.40 -31.82 8.56
C LEU A 1100 1.17 -32.38 7.88
N ASP A 1101 1.03 -33.70 7.91
CA ASP A 1101 -0.17 -34.39 7.45
C ASP A 1101 -0.50 -35.60 8.35
N ASP A 1102 -1.74 -36.08 8.29
CA ASP A 1102 -2.19 -37.32 8.92
C ASP A 1102 -1.85 -37.41 10.43
N ILE A 1103 -2.45 -36.51 11.22
CA ILE A 1103 -2.23 -36.44 12.68
C ILE A 1103 -3.18 -37.39 13.42
N GLU A 1104 -2.66 -38.46 14.02
CA GLU A 1104 -3.42 -39.46 14.79
C GLU A 1104 -2.90 -39.56 16.23
N TYR A 1105 -3.79 -39.59 17.23
CA TYR A 1105 -3.44 -39.97 18.59
C TYR A 1105 -4.41 -40.97 19.22
N THR A 1106 -3.89 -41.91 20.02
CA THR A 1106 -4.71 -42.93 20.72
C THR A 1106 -4.41 -42.96 22.21
N ILE A 1107 -5.40 -42.58 23.01
CA ILE A 1107 -5.26 -42.46 24.47
C ILE A 1107 -5.33 -43.84 25.13
N GLY A 1108 -4.45 -44.09 26.10
CA GLY A 1108 -4.41 -45.36 26.85
C GLY A 1108 -3.78 -46.53 26.10
N ILE A 1109 -3.13 -46.24 24.97
CA ILE A 1109 -2.37 -47.20 24.15
C ILE A 1109 -1.03 -46.55 23.79
N ASP A 1110 0.08 -47.21 24.09
CA ASP A 1110 1.41 -46.77 23.62
C ASP A 1110 1.63 -47.11 22.13
N CYS A 1111 2.69 -46.56 21.52
CA CYS A 1111 2.99 -46.78 20.10
C CYS A 1111 3.40 -48.22 19.78
N ALA A 1112 3.75 -49.01 20.80
CA ALA A 1112 3.92 -50.46 20.70
C ALA A 1112 2.59 -51.24 20.74
N LYS A 1113 1.44 -50.55 20.72
CA LYS A 1113 0.06 -51.07 20.79
C LYS A 1113 -0.28 -51.76 22.11
N LYS A 1114 0.42 -51.45 23.19
CA LYS A 1114 0.11 -51.97 24.52
C LYS A 1114 -0.93 -51.07 25.18
N VAL A 1115 -2.02 -51.68 25.65
CA VAL A 1115 -3.04 -50.97 26.45
C VAL A 1115 -2.44 -50.64 27.81
N THR A 1116 -2.25 -49.35 28.08
CA THR A 1116 -1.64 -48.80 29.30
C THR A 1116 -2.69 -48.33 30.31
N ASP A 1117 -3.85 -47.90 29.82
CA ASP A 1117 -5.00 -47.48 30.62
C ASP A 1117 -6.23 -48.38 30.32
N PRO A 1118 -6.78 -49.11 31.29
CA PRO A 1118 -7.95 -49.96 31.06
C PRO A 1118 -9.18 -49.10 30.78
N LEU A 1119 -9.86 -49.37 29.64
CA LEU A 1119 -11.15 -48.78 29.30
C LEU A 1119 -12.16 -48.96 30.44
N THR A 1120 -12.47 -47.89 31.16
CA THR A 1120 -13.68 -47.84 32.00
C THR A 1120 -14.88 -47.78 31.07
N THR A 1121 -15.43 -48.94 30.74
CA THR A 1121 -16.75 -49.02 30.11
C THR A 1121 -17.79 -48.54 31.12
N PRO A 1122 -18.65 -47.56 30.78
CA PRO A 1122 -19.88 -47.33 31.54
C PRO A 1122 -20.67 -48.64 31.49
N SER A 1123 -21.17 -49.10 32.64
CA SER A 1123 -21.98 -50.32 32.71
C SER A 1123 -23.14 -50.22 31.71
N LYS A 1124 -23.05 -50.96 30.60
CA LYS A 1124 -24.20 -51.25 29.75
C LYS A 1124 -25.20 -52.00 30.61
N GLY A 1125 -26.30 -51.36 30.97
CA GLY A 1125 -27.52 -52.09 31.29
C GLY A 1125 -27.91 -52.90 30.07
N ASP A 1126 -28.05 -54.22 30.25
CA ASP A 1126 -28.45 -55.17 29.21
C ASP A 1126 -29.80 -54.79 28.61
N ASN A 1127 -29.79 -54.07 27.49
CA ASN A 1127 -30.97 -53.88 26.64
C ASN A 1127 -31.09 -55.02 25.61
N ALA A 1128 -30.92 -56.27 26.08
CA ALA A 1128 -31.15 -57.47 25.28
C ALA A 1128 -32.64 -57.62 24.87
N GLY A 1129 -33.57 -56.92 25.53
CA GLY A 1129 -35.01 -56.94 25.21
C GLY A 1129 -35.41 -56.11 23.98
N GLY A 1130 -34.71 -55.02 23.68
CA GLY A 1130 -35.08 -54.11 22.59
C GLY A 1130 -34.75 -54.65 21.20
N ILE A 1131 -33.60 -55.32 21.07
CA ILE A 1131 -33.12 -55.87 19.79
C ILE A 1131 -33.99 -57.07 19.36
N ALA A 1132 -34.51 -57.86 20.31
CA ALA A 1132 -35.44 -58.94 20.00
C ALA A 1132 -36.81 -58.42 19.52
N ALA A 1133 -37.31 -57.32 20.08
CA ALA A 1133 -38.58 -56.71 19.65
C ALA A 1133 -38.47 -56.12 18.24
N SER A 1134 -37.37 -55.44 17.92
CA SER A 1134 -37.14 -54.83 16.60
C SER A 1134 -37.03 -55.87 15.48
N VAL A 1135 -36.36 -57.00 15.74
CA VAL A 1135 -36.25 -58.10 14.76
C VAL A 1135 -37.61 -58.75 14.51
N ILE A 1136 -38.45 -58.91 15.53
CA ILE A 1136 -39.81 -59.46 15.38
C ILE A 1136 -40.71 -58.50 14.58
N VAL A 1137 -40.62 -57.19 14.82
CA VAL A 1137 -41.39 -56.18 14.07
C VAL A 1137 -40.94 -56.10 12.61
N VAL A 1138 -39.64 -56.17 12.34
CA VAL A 1138 -39.11 -56.21 10.96
C VAL A 1138 -39.53 -57.49 10.24
N LEU A 1139 -39.50 -58.65 10.91
CA LEU A 1139 -40.00 -59.90 10.34
C LEU A 1139 -41.51 -59.88 10.08
N LEU A 1140 -42.30 -59.23 10.93
CA LEU A 1140 -43.75 -59.01 10.72
C LEU A 1140 -44.03 -58.04 9.57
N LEU A 1141 -43.22 -56.98 9.40
CA LEU A 1141 -43.31 -56.05 8.27
C LEU A 1141 -42.92 -56.73 6.95
N ILE A 1142 -41.88 -57.56 6.94
CA ILE A 1142 -41.51 -58.34 5.76
C ILE A 1142 -42.61 -59.36 5.42
N ALA A 1143 -43.20 -60.03 6.42
CA ALA A 1143 -44.30 -60.97 6.19
C ALA A 1143 -45.57 -60.29 5.65
N THR A 1144 -45.88 -59.08 6.11
CA THR A 1144 -47.03 -58.30 5.60
C THR A 1144 -46.78 -57.74 4.20
N LEU A 1145 -45.56 -57.30 3.88
CA LEU A 1145 -45.15 -56.93 2.52
C LEU A 1145 -45.21 -58.11 1.55
N ILE A 1146 -44.77 -59.31 1.97
CA ILE A 1146 -44.89 -60.53 1.18
C ILE A 1146 -46.37 -60.92 0.99
N ALA A 1147 -47.21 -60.77 2.02
CA ALA A 1147 -48.65 -61.03 1.91
C ALA A 1147 -49.36 -60.05 0.95
N LEU A 1148 -49.00 -58.76 1.00
CA LEU A 1148 -49.48 -57.73 0.07
C LEU A 1148 -49.00 -57.98 -1.36
N LEU A 1149 -47.75 -58.44 -1.53
CA LEU A 1149 -47.21 -58.82 -2.84
C LEU A 1149 -47.94 -60.06 -3.39
N ILE A 1150 -48.26 -61.05 -2.57
CA ILE A 1150 -49.05 -62.23 -2.97
C ILE A 1150 -50.50 -61.83 -3.30
N TYR A 1151 -51.09 -60.88 -2.55
CA TYR A 1151 -52.42 -60.33 -2.83
C TYR A 1151 -52.45 -59.54 -4.15
N TYR A 1152 -51.41 -58.73 -4.40
CA TYR A 1152 -51.24 -57.96 -5.64
C TYR A 1152 -50.98 -58.86 -6.85
N LEU A 1153 -50.19 -59.93 -6.68
CA LEU A 1153 -49.91 -60.90 -7.74
C LEU A 1153 -51.12 -61.83 -8.03
N ARG A 1154 -52.03 -62.05 -7.08
CA ARG A 1154 -53.28 -62.80 -7.30
C ARG A 1154 -54.38 -61.98 -7.98
N THR A 1155 -54.33 -60.65 -7.90
CA THR A 1155 -55.37 -59.76 -8.44
C THR A 1155 -55.12 -59.29 -9.87
N LYS A 1156 -53.99 -59.65 -10.48
CA LYS A 1156 -53.65 -59.23 -11.85
C LYS A 1156 -53.36 -60.40 -12.79
N GLN A 1157 -54.35 -61.28 -12.97
CA GLN A 1157 -54.48 -62.11 -14.16
C GLN A 1157 -55.74 -61.71 -14.93
N SER A 1158 -55.62 -60.67 -15.76
CA SER A 1158 -56.29 -60.65 -17.05
C SER A 1158 -55.46 -59.86 -18.07
N THR A 1159 -55.25 -60.52 -19.21
CA THR A 1159 -54.84 -60.02 -20.53
C THR A 1159 -53.35 -59.70 -20.85
N LYS A 1160 -52.77 -60.65 -21.61
CA LYS A 1160 -51.64 -60.67 -22.57
C LYS A 1160 -51.73 -59.54 -23.65
N ALA A 1161 -50.73 -59.19 -24.48
CA ALA A 1161 -49.82 -60.04 -25.27
C ALA A 1161 -48.62 -59.31 -25.94
N GLU A 1162 -47.52 -60.09 -26.15
CA GLU A 1162 -46.58 -60.21 -27.32
C GLU A 1162 -45.87 -58.97 -27.91
N GLY A 1163 -44.58 -58.97 -28.33
CA GLY A 1163 -43.49 -59.96 -28.41
C GLY A 1163 -42.41 -59.57 -29.48
N ALA A 1164 -41.11 -59.78 -29.16
CA ALA A 1164 -39.90 -59.95 -30.02
C ALA A 1164 -39.45 -58.81 -30.99
N SER A 1165 -38.18 -58.55 -31.36
CA SER A 1165 -36.79 -59.07 -31.17
C SER A 1165 -35.82 -58.09 -31.88
N ARG A 1166 -34.70 -57.58 -31.34
CA ARG A 1166 -33.34 -58.14 -31.03
C ARG A 1166 -32.30 -58.02 -32.17
N ALA A 1167 -31.21 -57.26 -31.96
CA ALA A 1167 -29.82 -57.59 -32.33
C ALA A 1167 -28.82 -56.53 -31.79
N SER A 1168 -27.61 -56.97 -31.41
CA SER A 1168 -26.47 -56.25 -30.78
C SER A 1168 -25.18 -56.76 -31.45
N PRO A 1169 -24.03 -56.03 -31.56
CA PRO A 1169 -23.03 -56.03 -30.46
C PRO A 1169 -22.02 -54.83 -30.34
N ARG A 1170 -21.53 -54.62 -29.11
CA ARG A 1170 -20.17 -54.26 -28.62
C ARG A 1170 -19.41 -52.94 -28.99
N SER A 1171 -18.98 -52.27 -27.88
CA SER A 1171 -17.70 -51.55 -27.56
C SER A 1171 -17.36 -50.24 -28.30
N ALA A 1172 -16.76 -49.19 -27.71
CA ALA A 1172 -16.09 -48.89 -26.44
C ALA A 1172 -16.15 -47.35 -26.21
N GLY A 1173 -16.28 -46.84 -24.98
CA GLY A 1173 -15.16 -46.14 -24.32
C GLY A 1173 -15.65 -45.04 -23.34
N PHE A 1174 -14.91 -44.91 -22.24
CA PHE A 1174 -14.98 -43.97 -21.09
C PHE A 1174 -15.13 -42.47 -21.48
N SER A 1175 -15.62 -41.53 -20.66
CA SER A 1175 -15.10 -41.11 -19.33
C SER A 1175 -16.08 -40.33 -18.42
N ASN A 1176 -15.68 -40.23 -17.15
CA ASN A 1176 -16.36 -39.80 -15.93
C ASN A 1176 -16.67 -38.30 -15.75
N GLU A 1177 -17.71 -38.06 -14.94
CA GLU A 1177 -17.85 -37.14 -13.80
C GLU A 1177 -17.28 -35.71 -13.84
N SER A 1178 -18.17 -34.74 -13.62
CA SER A 1178 -17.92 -33.64 -12.69
C SER A 1178 -19.20 -33.34 -11.89
N TYR A 1179 -19.00 -33.17 -10.58
CA TYR A 1179 -19.99 -33.03 -9.52
C TYR A 1179 -20.74 -31.70 -9.61
N GLU A 1180 -22.07 -31.76 -9.42
CA GLU A 1180 -22.99 -30.63 -9.30
C GLU A 1180 -22.89 -29.97 -7.91
N ALA A 1181 -22.79 -28.64 -7.90
CA ALA A 1181 -23.15 -27.78 -6.79
C ALA A 1181 -24.56 -27.23 -7.06
N ASP A 1182 -25.54 -27.60 -6.24
CA ASP A 1182 -26.92 -27.11 -6.34
C ASP A 1182 -27.07 -25.83 -5.49
N VAL A 1183 -27.17 -24.68 -6.17
CA VAL A 1183 -27.68 -23.41 -5.62
C VAL A 1183 -29.14 -23.27 -6.06
N THR A 1184 -30.04 -23.15 -5.09
CA THR A 1184 -31.47 -22.94 -5.33
C THR A 1184 -31.72 -21.59 -6.01
N ARG A 1185 -32.27 -21.65 -7.23
CA ARG A 1185 -32.90 -20.52 -7.92
C ARG A 1185 -34.25 -20.20 -7.26
N ASP A 1186 -34.39 -19.00 -6.70
CA ASP A 1186 -35.69 -18.38 -6.50
C ASP A 1186 -35.93 -17.28 -7.56
N HIS A 1187 -36.88 -17.56 -8.46
CA HIS A 1187 -37.36 -16.63 -9.46
C HIS A 1187 -38.38 -15.66 -8.84
N VAL A 1188 -38.06 -14.37 -8.76
CA VAL A 1188 -39.05 -13.31 -8.59
C VAL A 1188 -39.71 -13.03 -9.94
N THR A 1189 -41.02 -13.23 -10.02
CA THR A 1189 -41.84 -12.97 -11.20
C THR A 1189 -42.22 -11.49 -11.27
N VAL A 1190 -41.72 -10.76 -12.27
CA VAL A 1190 -42.16 -9.38 -12.58
C VAL A 1190 -43.34 -9.45 -13.57
N PRO A 1191 -44.48 -8.76 -13.34
CA PRO A 1191 -45.62 -8.80 -14.26
C PRO A 1191 -45.34 -7.98 -15.54
N PRO A 1192 -45.91 -8.35 -16.70
CA PRO A 1192 -45.60 -7.70 -17.96
C PRO A 1192 -46.35 -6.37 -18.09
N ALA A 1193 -45.61 -5.30 -18.39
CA ALA A 1193 -46.16 -4.01 -18.78
C ALA A 1193 -46.74 -4.06 -20.22
N GLN A 1194 -47.89 -3.41 -20.39
CA GLN A 1194 -48.65 -3.35 -21.64
C GLN A 1194 -47.94 -2.54 -22.73
N ASN A 1195 -48.00 -3.06 -23.96
CA ASN A 1195 -47.53 -2.39 -25.19
C ASN A 1195 -48.56 -1.39 -25.75
N HIS A 1196 -48.02 -0.33 -26.39
CA HIS A 1196 -48.43 0.33 -27.67
C HIS A 1196 -48.51 1.89 -27.62
N PRO A 1197 -48.37 2.63 -28.75
CA PRO A 1197 -47.39 2.51 -29.85
C PRO A 1197 -46.92 3.87 -30.52
N MET A 1198 -45.99 3.74 -31.50
CA MET A 1198 -45.64 4.64 -32.65
C MET A 1198 -44.46 5.62 -32.49
N ALA A 1199 -43.52 5.82 -33.44
CA ALA A 1199 -43.22 5.20 -34.75
C ALA A 1199 -41.84 5.67 -35.29
N ALA A 1200 -41.23 4.81 -36.13
CA ALA A 1200 -40.23 5.05 -37.20
C ALA A 1200 -38.78 5.48 -36.82
N GLY A 1201 -37.70 4.96 -37.43
CA GLY A 1201 -37.56 4.22 -38.68
C GLY A 1201 -36.19 3.52 -38.83
N PHE A 1202 -36.09 2.70 -39.87
CA PHE A 1202 -35.19 1.56 -40.08
C PHE A 1202 -34.08 1.85 -41.13
N ASN A 1203 -33.11 0.90 -41.21
CA ASN A 1203 -32.14 0.56 -42.29
C ASN A 1203 -30.71 1.15 -42.13
N ASP A 1204 -29.61 0.42 -42.38
CA ASP A 1204 -29.40 -0.83 -43.14
C ASP A 1204 -28.13 -1.59 -42.70
N VAL A 1205 -28.11 -2.89 -43.02
CA VAL A 1205 -27.10 -3.93 -42.71
C VAL A 1205 -26.09 -4.08 -43.84
N THR A 1206 -24.81 -4.40 -43.55
CA THR A 1206 -24.01 -5.43 -44.26
C THR A 1206 -22.75 -5.80 -43.47
N VAL A 1207 -22.66 -7.05 -43.02
CA VAL A 1207 -21.39 -7.75 -42.69
C VAL A 1207 -21.31 -8.95 -43.63
N SER A 1208 -20.20 -9.08 -44.35
CA SER A 1208 -19.89 -10.22 -45.21
C SER A 1208 -18.99 -11.21 -44.49
N ASP A 1209 -19.41 -12.48 -44.52
CA ASP A 1209 -18.59 -13.68 -44.30
C ASP A 1209 -17.47 -13.80 -45.35
N ASP A 1210 -16.29 -14.27 -44.93
CA ASP A 1210 -15.52 -15.28 -45.67
C ASP A 1210 -14.46 -15.96 -44.76
N THR A 1211 -14.86 -17.14 -44.29
CA THR A 1211 -14.13 -18.42 -44.17
C THR A 1211 -12.60 -18.51 -44.03
N TYR A 1212 -12.20 -19.13 -42.90
CA TYR A 1212 -11.52 -20.43 -42.73
C TYR A 1212 -10.15 -20.78 -43.38
N GLU A 1213 -9.36 -21.50 -42.55
CA GLU A 1213 -8.14 -22.31 -42.80
C GLU A 1213 -6.77 -21.61 -42.74
N ASN A 1214 -5.99 -21.80 -41.65
CA ASN A 1214 -5.18 -23.01 -41.47
C ASN A 1214 -4.44 -23.08 -40.12
N PHE A 1215 -4.16 -24.32 -39.72
CA PHE A 1215 -3.63 -24.83 -38.46
C PHE A 1215 -2.09 -24.71 -38.31
N ARG A 1216 -1.66 -24.59 -37.04
CA ARG A 1216 -0.48 -25.18 -36.33
C ARG A 1216 0.91 -25.26 -36.99
N GLU A 1217 1.92 -24.80 -36.24
CA GLU A 1217 3.06 -25.53 -35.61
C GLU A 1217 4.01 -24.48 -34.97
N MET A 1218 4.34 -24.50 -33.67
CA MET A 1218 5.19 -25.39 -32.86
C MET A 1218 6.63 -24.82 -32.67
N GLU A 1219 7.00 -24.66 -31.39
CA GLU A 1219 8.34 -24.74 -30.78
C GLU A 1219 9.45 -23.67 -30.99
N VAL A 1220 9.91 -23.19 -29.82
CA VAL A 1220 11.31 -22.94 -29.39
C VAL A 1220 12.11 -21.81 -30.04
N ALA A 1221 12.29 -20.73 -29.27
CA ALA A 1221 13.59 -20.13 -28.94
C ALA A 1221 13.48 -19.34 -27.63
#